data_AF-A0A0L0J773-F1
#
_entry.id   AF-A0A0L0J773-F1
#
_cell.length_a   1.000
_cell.length_b   1.000
_cell.length_c   1.000
_cell.angle_alpha   90.00
_cell.angle_beta   90.00
_cell.angle_gamma   90.00
#
_symmetry.space_group_name_H-M   'P 1'
#
loop_
_entity.id
_entity.type
_entity.pdbx_description
1 polymer ?
#
loop_
_entity_poly.entity_id
_entity_poly.type
_entity_poly.pdbx_seq_one_letter_code
_entity_poly.pdbx_strand_id
1 'polypeptide(L)'
;MARAFAGSASMRRLAQITGSNKATNSLTGHIRLLAQPTYQRLLRTEPLFRRLIPALCLVFIASLALYRVLELTFAYQETEQQARDKIALIASVLSSRLVSEESAMPEVGYRTALQRVLADALPAGATSEGRQILLTDPEGQIVASSPMRPELEGTMIADLFGPSQPLTVFGARAGVLTINKGSDEAALATVHHLAGRLGMVAVMQPEHQLFAGWRSDVSTNVTLFVGTSTVLLVMIYGFFAQATRAEQADEIYAATRSRIDTALTHGRCGLFDWDLSRGRIFWSASLYHLLGREPKDDILGFAEISDLTHPEDINLYALAESLLADGETTVDRMFRMRHANGSWVWLRARGEVQTEPGRHEPHLIGICIDVTEQHQLAEQGRTADLRLRDAIETISEAFVLWNSDNELVICNSNYQSLHNLPDTVVRPGTPYTTVMEAARNSHIKTVPSLPSTLIPGSNTAYEAQLDDGRWLQISERRTKDGGFVSVGTDITPLKRQEERLMESERRLMATVSDLRKSRQTLEMQAQQLVELADKYAQEKTNAENANRAKSEFLANISHELRTPLNAIIGFSDIMDKAMFGPIGSERYAEYCRDIYESGTYLLNVINDILDMSKIEAGRMDMSMTPFDAQSVIEEAVRIIRAPAQEKDIEVTCEVEDGLDITADRRAFKQVLLNLLSNGIKFTPDHGEVRLKATTADGFARIEVTDTGIGIRKSDVERLAKPFVQVENQFTKTHKGSGLGLAIARSLIEMQGGAMMIDSVPGQGTTVSFTLPLTQDAVAA
;
A
#
# COMPACT_ATOMS: atom_id res chain seq x y z
N MET A 1 9.53 -43.85 -19.59
CA MET A 1 8.52 -44.92 -19.78
C MET A 1 7.53 -44.81 -18.63
N ALA A 2 6.22 -44.64 -18.74
CA ALA A 2 5.31 -44.53 -19.86
C ALA A 2 4.15 -43.61 -19.43
N ARG A 3 3.79 -42.64 -20.29
CA ARG A 3 2.46 -42.02 -20.33
C ARG A 3 1.52 -43.04 -20.98
N ALA A 4 0.43 -43.42 -20.32
CA ALA A 4 -0.84 -43.81 -20.93
C ALA A 4 -1.83 -44.20 -19.82
N PHE A 5 -3.12 -43.90 -20.02
CA PHE A 5 -4.27 -44.23 -19.15
C PHE A 5 -4.61 -43.25 -18.01
N ALA A 6 -5.08 -42.05 -18.39
CA ALA A 6 -6.17 -41.38 -17.66
C ALA A 6 -6.96 -40.38 -18.54
N GLY A 7 -6.82 -40.45 -19.87
CA GLY A 7 -7.49 -39.57 -20.83
C GLY A 7 -8.69 -40.24 -21.48
N SER A 8 -9.76 -40.51 -20.73
CA SER A 8 -11.06 -40.87 -21.33
C SER A 8 -12.28 -40.79 -20.40
N ALA A 9 -12.14 -40.43 -19.11
CA ALA A 9 -13.28 -40.41 -18.18
C ALA A 9 -13.86 -39.01 -17.87
N SER A 10 -13.16 -37.92 -18.21
CA SER A 10 -13.58 -36.55 -17.83
C SER A 10 -14.43 -35.82 -18.87
N MET A 11 -14.54 -36.32 -20.10
CA MET A 11 -15.20 -35.60 -21.21
C MET A 11 -16.71 -35.87 -21.37
N ARG A 12 -17.33 -36.72 -20.52
CA ARG A 12 -18.79 -37.00 -20.56
C ARG A 12 -19.60 -36.46 -19.38
N ARG A 13 -19.00 -35.77 -18.40
CA ARG A 13 -19.70 -35.23 -17.21
C ARG A 13 -19.83 -33.70 -17.16
N LEU A 14 -19.49 -32.98 -18.22
CA LEU A 14 -19.51 -31.51 -18.25
C LEU A 14 -20.37 -30.93 -19.38
N ALA A 15 -21.42 -31.66 -19.77
CA ALA A 15 -22.42 -31.21 -20.75
C ALA A 15 -23.84 -31.09 -20.17
N GLN A 16 -24.02 -31.22 -18.84
CA GLN A 16 -25.33 -31.12 -18.17
C GLN A 16 -25.39 -30.06 -17.04
N ILE A 17 -24.38 -29.18 -16.94
CA ILE A 17 -24.36 -28.07 -15.96
C ILE A 17 -24.23 -26.74 -16.71
N THR A 18 -25.10 -26.52 -17.69
CA THR A 18 -25.31 -25.21 -18.33
C THR A 18 -26.81 -25.01 -18.51
N GLY A 19 -27.52 -24.93 -17.39
CA GLY A 19 -28.93 -24.59 -17.33
C GLY A 19 -29.21 -24.06 -15.94
N SER A 20 -29.69 -22.82 -15.87
CA SER A 20 -30.09 -22.10 -14.66
C SER A 20 -28.96 -21.64 -13.74
N ASN A 21 -28.49 -20.41 -13.97
CA ASN A 21 -28.11 -19.56 -12.85
C ASN A 21 -28.51 -18.11 -13.20
N LYS A 22 -29.82 -17.85 -13.09
CA LYS A 22 -30.39 -16.50 -13.08
C LYS A 22 -31.10 -16.34 -11.74
N ALA A 23 -30.50 -15.56 -10.83
CA ALA A 23 -31.15 -14.47 -10.10
C ALA A 23 -30.41 -14.17 -8.79
N THR A 24 -29.39 -13.32 -8.85
CA THR A 24 -29.22 -12.21 -7.89
C THR A 24 -28.46 -11.08 -8.62
N ASN A 25 -28.83 -9.84 -8.29
CA ASN A 25 -28.38 -8.55 -8.84
C ASN A 25 -29.16 -8.01 -10.06
N SER A 26 -30.41 -7.63 -9.79
CA SER A 26 -31.13 -6.61 -10.56
C SER A 26 -30.53 -5.22 -10.28
N LEU A 27 -29.39 -4.89 -10.92
CA LEU A 27 -29.03 -3.49 -11.25
C LEU A 27 -27.88 -3.31 -12.26
N THR A 28 -27.44 -4.35 -12.98
CA THR A 28 -26.39 -4.22 -14.01
C THR A 28 -26.68 -5.06 -15.26
N GLY A 29 -27.94 -5.06 -15.70
CA GLY A 29 -28.39 -5.88 -16.84
C GLY A 29 -27.87 -5.45 -18.22
N HIS A 30 -27.52 -4.17 -18.41
CA HIS A 30 -27.18 -3.66 -19.75
C HIS A 30 -25.68 -3.69 -20.09
N ILE A 31 -24.79 -3.85 -19.10
CA ILE A 31 -23.33 -3.92 -19.35
C ILE A 31 -22.85 -5.36 -19.60
N ARG A 32 -23.57 -6.37 -19.12
CA ARG A 32 -23.17 -7.80 -19.28
C ARG A 32 -23.47 -8.41 -20.65
N LEU A 33 -24.37 -7.83 -21.44
CA LEU A 33 -24.78 -8.38 -22.74
C LEU A 33 -23.76 -8.14 -23.87
N LEU A 34 -22.88 -7.14 -23.74
CA LEU A 34 -21.85 -6.84 -24.75
C LEU A 34 -20.51 -7.57 -24.53
N ALA A 35 -20.30 -8.21 -23.37
CA ALA A 35 -19.01 -8.82 -23.01
C ALA A 35 -19.05 -10.35 -22.83
N GLN A 36 -20.21 -10.99 -23.04
CA GLN A 36 -20.42 -12.41 -22.73
C GLN A 36 -19.48 -13.41 -23.45
N PRO A 37 -19.17 -13.28 -24.76
CA PRO A 37 -18.25 -14.21 -25.42
C PRO A 37 -16.78 -13.99 -25.01
N THR A 38 -16.41 -12.77 -24.63
CA THR A 38 -15.05 -12.41 -24.21
C THR A 38 -14.78 -12.83 -22.75
N TYR A 39 -15.78 -12.66 -21.88
CA TYR A 39 -15.70 -13.00 -20.46
C TYR A 39 -15.60 -14.52 -20.22
N GLN A 40 -16.34 -15.33 -20.99
CA GLN A 40 -16.24 -16.80 -20.93
C GLN A 40 -14.90 -17.34 -21.48
N ARG A 41 -14.30 -16.66 -22.46
CA ARG A 41 -12.93 -16.97 -22.91
C ARG A 41 -11.91 -16.62 -21.83
N LEU A 42 -12.08 -15.50 -21.14
CA LEU A 42 -11.21 -15.06 -20.05
C LEU A 42 -11.18 -16.07 -18.89
N LEU A 43 -12.36 -16.56 -18.47
CA LEU A 43 -12.53 -17.57 -17.41
C LEU A 43 -11.91 -18.93 -17.77
N ARG A 44 -11.87 -19.31 -19.05
CA ARG A 44 -11.15 -20.52 -19.50
C ARG A 44 -9.64 -20.35 -19.53
N THR A 45 -9.15 -19.12 -19.72
CA THR A 45 -7.71 -18.81 -19.79
C THR A 45 -7.10 -18.45 -18.44
N GLU A 46 -7.92 -18.16 -17.42
CA GLU A 46 -7.48 -17.80 -16.07
C GLU A 46 -6.45 -18.77 -15.45
N PRO A 47 -6.61 -20.11 -15.51
CA PRO A 47 -5.59 -21.02 -14.97
C PRO A 47 -4.28 -21.03 -15.79
N LEU A 48 -4.34 -20.70 -17.08
CA LEU A 48 -3.15 -20.53 -17.94
C LEU A 48 -2.39 -19.26 -17.57
N PHE A 49 -3.09 -18.13 -17.40
CA PHE A 49 -2.47 -16.88 -16.97
C PHE A 49 -1.83 -17.00 -15.59
N ARG A 50 -2.48 -17.70 -14.66
CA ARG A 50 -1.97 -17.94 -13.30
C ARG A 50 -0.64 -18.72 -13.29
N ARG A 51 -0.38 -19.55 -14.32
CA ARG A 51 0.90 -20.27 -14.52
C ARG A 51 1.92 -19.51 -15.37
N LEU A 52 1.47 -18.69 -16.32
CA LEU A 52 2.33 -17.97 -17.26
C LEU A 52 2.96 -16.71 -16.65
N ILE A 53 2.23 -15.97 -15.83
CA ILE A 53 2.70 -14.71 -15.23
C ILE A 53 4.03 -14.90 -14.46
N PRO A 54 4.20 -15.91 -13.57
CA PRO A 54 5.45 -16.12 -12.87
C PRO A 54 6.62 -16.49 -13.79
N ALA A 55 6.37 -17.32 -14.81
CA ALA A 55 7.39 -17.68 -15.79
C ALA A 55 7.85 -16.46 -16.59
N LEU A 56 6.92 -15.59 -17.00
CA LEU A 56 7.21 -14.32 -17.64
C LEU A 56 8.01 -13.37 -16.73
N CYS A 57 7.66 -13.28 -15.44
CA CYS A 57 8.42 -12.47 -14.49
C CYS A 57 9.84 -12.99 -14.24
N LEU A 58 10.04 -14.31 -14.19
CA LEU A 58 11.38 -14.90 -14.07
C LEU A 58 12.21 -14.67 -15.34
N VAL A 59 11.60 -14.82 -16.52
CA VAL A 59 12.25 -14.48 -17.80
C VAL A 59 12.61 -13.00 -17.85
N PHE A 60 11.75 -12.12 -17.33
CA PHE A 60 12.02 -10.69 -17.24
C PHE A 60 13.22 -10.39 -16.33
N ILE A 61 13.29 -10.97 -15.12
CA ILE A 61 14.47 -10.83 -14.23
C ILE A 61 15.74 -11.32 -14.93
N ALA A 62 15.69 -12.47 -15.60
CA ALA A 62 16.84 -13.02 -16.31
C ALA A 62 17.29 -12.12 -17.47
N SER A 63 16.35 -11.54 -18.22
CA SER A 63 16.65 -10.60 -19.30
C SER A 63 17.28 -9.30 -18.77
N LEU A 64 16.79 -8.79 -17.63
CA LEU A 64 17.35 -7.62 -16.98
C LEU A 64 18.77 -7.89 -16.46
N ALA A 65 19.00 -9.07 -15.88
CA ALA A 65 20.33 -9.51 -15.44
C ALA A 65 21.32 -9.53 -16.62
N LEU A 66 20.90 -10.13 -17.74
CA LEU A 66 21.73 -10.21 -18.94
C LEU A 66 22.06 -8.82 -19.49
N TYR A 67 21.05 -7.94 -19.58
CA TYR A 67 21.25 -6.55 -20.01
C TYR A 67 22.28 -5.82 -19.13
N ARG A 68 22.15 -5.92 -17.80
CA ARG A 68 23.08 -5.27 -16.86
C ARG A 68 24.51 -5.83 -16.95
N VAL A 69 24.67 -7.13 -17.14
CA VAL A 69 25.98 -7.73 -17.37
C VAL A 69 26.61 -7.17 -18.65
N LEU A 70 25.85 -7.10 -19.75
CA LEU A 70 26.34 -6.54 -21.01
C LEU A 70 26.74 -5.07 -20.86
N GLU A 71 25.89 -4.25 -20.22
CA GLU A 71 26.16 -2.83 -19.97
C GLU A 71 27.44 -2.63 -19.14
N LEU A 72 27.64 -3.39 -18.06
CA LEU A 72 28.85 -3.32 -17.24
C LEU A 72 30.11 -3.75 -18.00
N THR A 73 30.00 -4.75 -18.88
CA THR A 73 31.12 -5.17 -19.74
C THR A 73 31.48 -4.12 -20.78
N PHE A 74 30.49 -3.45 -21.38
CA PHE A 74 30.76 -2.34 -22.31
C PHE A 74 31.39 -1.15 -21.59
N ALA A 75 30.89 -0.79 -20.41
CA ALA A 75 31.46 0.28 -19.60
C ALA A 75 32.92 0.00 -19.20
N TYR A 76 33.25 -1.27 -18.90
CA TYR A 76 34.62 -1.68 -18.62
C TYR A 76 35.54 -1.45 -19.83
N GLN A 77 35.13 -1.94 -21.01
CA GLN A 77 35.88 -1.79 -22.25
C GLN A 77 36.07 -0.33 -22.66
N GLU A 78 35.02 0.48 -22.52
CA GLU A 78 35.06 1.90 -22.83
C GLU A 78 36.01 2.65 -21.88
N THR A 79 35.96 2.37 -20.58
CA THR A 79 36.87 2.97 -19.59
C THR A 79 38.33 2.64 -19.89
N GLU A 80 38.61 1.37 -20.24
CA GLU A 80 39.96 0.95 -20.61
C GLU A 80 40.47 1.67 -21.87
N GLN A 81 39.63 1.75 -22.91
CA GLN A 81 40.01 2.36 -24.18
C GLN A 81 40.20 3.87 -24.07
N GLN A 82 39.30 4.58 -23.39
CA GLN A 82 39.44 6.01 -23.12
C GLN A 82 40.73 6.32 -22.34
N ALA A 83 41.10 5.46 -21.39
CA ALA A 83 42.35 5.64 -20.65
C ALA A 83 43.59 5.42 -21.52
N ARG A 84 43.60 4.39 -22.38
CA ARG A 84 44.67 4.18 -23.35
C ARG A 84 44.83 5.42 -24.26
N ASP A 85 43.74 5.93 -24.82
CA ASP A 85 43.77 7.12 -25.68
C ASP A 85 44.28 8.36 -24.95
N LYS A 86 43.82 8.58 -23.70
CA LYS A 86 44.22 9.72 -22.87
C LYS A 86 45.70 9.66 -22.47
N ILE A 87 46.19 8.48 -22.07
CA ILE A 87 47.60 8.25 -21.73
C ILE A 87 48.50 8.50 -22.95
N ALA A 88 48.12 7.97 -24.12
CA ALA A 88 48.85 8.18 -25.37
C ALA A 88 48.88 9.66 -25.80
N LEU A 89 47.75 10.37 -25.64
CA LEU A 89 47.65 11.80 -25.95
C LEU A 89 48.55 12.64 -25.03
N ILE A 90 48.52 12.38 -23.71
CA ILE A 90 49.36 13.09 -22.74
C ILE A 90 50.84 12.87 -23.05
N ALA A 91 51.26 11.64 -23.32
CA ALA A 91 52.65 11.32 -23.67
C ALA A 91 53.09 12.02 -24.97
N SER A 92 52.22 12.05 -26.00
CA SER A 92 52.47 12.77 -27.25
C SER A 92 52.65 14.28 -27.03
N VAL A 93 51.73 14.91 -26.29
CA VAL A 93 51.78 16.36 -26.01
C VAL A 93 53.02 16.73 -25.19
N LEU A 94 53.35 15.92 -24.16
CA LEU A 94 54.53 16.14 -23.34
C LEU A 94 55.81 15.98 -24.14
N SER A 95 55.91 14.93 -24.96
CA SER A 95 57.11 14.71 -25.78
C SER A 95 57.37 15.88 -26.74
N SER A 96 56.33 16.44 -27.36
CA SER A 96 56.47 17.60 -28.24
C SER A 96 56.88 18.87 -27.51
N ARG A 97 56.32 19.14 -26.31
CA ARG A 97 56.63 20.35 -25.54
C ARG A 97 58.03 20.30 -24.94
N LEU A 98 58.41 19.17 -24.35
CA LEU A 98 59.71 18.99 -23.71
C LEU A 98 60.86 19.16 -24.71
N VAL A 99 60.71 18.63 -25.94
CA VAL A 99 61.71 18.81 -27.01
C VAL A 99 61.82 20.28 -27.44
N SER A 100 60.72 21.04 -27.45
CA SER A 100 60.74 22.46 -27.86
C SER A 100 61.39 23.39 -26.82
N GLU A 101 61.31 23.05 -25.53
CA GLU A 101 61.85 23.90 -24.45
C GLU A 101 63.27 23.53 -24.05
N GLU A 102 63.78 22.37 -24.48
CA GLU A 102 65.12 21.89 -24.16
C GLU A 102 66.23 22.89 -24.54
N SER A 103 66.13 23.50 -25.73
CA SER A 103 67.14 24.45 -26.23
C SER A 103 67.27 25.74 -25.41
N ALA A 104 66.30 26.04 -24.54
CA ALA A 104 66.28 27.23 -23.70
C ALA A 104 66.81 26.99 -22.27
N MET A 105 67.24 25.76 -21.95
CA MET A 105 67.61 25.39 -20.58
C MET A 105 69.06 25.75 -20.19
N PRO A 106 69.29 26.26 -18.96
CA PRO A 106 70.63 26.60 -18.47
C PRO A 106 71.49 25.35 -18.15
N GLU A 107 72.80 25.42 -18.40
CA GLU A 107 73.74 24.32 -18.12
C GLU A 107 73.96 24.06 -16.62
N VAL A 108 73.85 25.09 -15.78
CA VAL A 108 73.97 24.99 -14.32
C VAL A 108 72.58 24.89 -13.71
N GLY A 109 72.32 23.85 -12.90
CA GLY A 109 71.00 23.62 -12.31
C GLY A 109 69.99 22.93 -13.24
N TYR A 110 70.47 22.26 -14.30
CA TYR A 110 69.67 21.60 -15.34
C TYR A 110 68.54 20.72 -14.78
N ARG A 111 68.79 19.91 -13.75
CA ARG A 111 67.75 19.03 -13.13
C ARG A 111 66.60 19.81 -12.50
N THR A 112 66.89 20.90 -11.80
CA THR A 112 65.87 21.75 -11.17
C THR A 112 65.06 22.51 -12.22
N ALA A 113 65.71 22.95 -13.31
CA ALA A 113 65.03 23.54 -14.46
C ALA A 113 64.12 22.52 -15.16
N LEU A 114 64.58 21.27 -15.30
CA LEU A 114 63.83 20.18 -15.92
C LEU A 114 62.56 19.81 -15.14
N GLN A 115 62.65 19.71 -13.81
CA GLN A 115 61.49 19.46 -12.95
C GLN A 115 60.44 20.58 -13.05
N ARG A 116 60.89 21.83 -13.19
CA ARG A 116 60.00 22.99 -13.37
C ARG A 116 59.33 22.99 -14.74
N VAL A 117 60.09 22.75 -15.80
CA VAL A 117 59.57 22.65 -17.18
C VAL A 117 58.61 21.47 -17.33
N LEU A 118 58.89 20.34 -16.68
CA LEU A 118 57.94 19.22 -16.61
C LEU A 118 56.63 19.64 -15.93
N ALA A 119 56.68 20.43 -14.85
CA ALA A 119 55.49 20.94 -14.19
C ALA A 119 54.69 21.92 -15.08
N ASP A 120 55.38 22.80 -15.82
CA ASP A 120 54.78 23.81 -16.69
C ASP A 120 54.24 23.21 -18.00
N ALA A 121 54.85 22.14 -18.52
CA ALA A 121 54.45 21.48 -19.76
C ALA A 121 53.18 20.62 -19.61
N LEU A 122 52.80 20.27 -18.38
CA LEU A 122 51.68 19.37 -18.09
C LEU A 122 50.32 20.00 -18.41
N PRO A 123 49.48 19.31 -19.21
CA PRO A 123 48.07 19.68 -19.34
C PRO A 123 47.36 19.70 -17.98
N ALA A 124 46.36 20.56 -17.84
CA ALA A 124 45.51 20.57 -16.65
C ALA A 124 44.92 19.17 -16.39
N GLY A 125 45.15 18.62 -15.20
CA GLY A 125 44.70 17.27 -14.85
C GLY A 125 45.54 16.12 -15.42
N ALA A 126 46.75 16.36 -15.94
CA ALA A 126 47.62 15.29 -16.44
C ALA A 126 48.02 14.26 -15.36
N THR A 127 48.13 14.69 -14.10
CA THR A 127 48.43 13.85 -12.93
C THR A 127 47.18 13.41 -12.15
N SER A 128 45.98 13.69 -12.66
CA SER A 128 44.73 13.21 -12.05
C SER A 128 44.60 11.68 -12.14
N GLU A 129 43.79 11.09 -11.26
CA GLU A 129 43.52 9.63 -11.23
C GLU A 129 44.79 8.77 -11.04
N GLY A 130 45.74 9.29 -10.25
CA GLY A 130 46.95 8.57 -9.88
C GLY A 130 47.99 8.42 -10.98
N ARG A 131 47.82 9.16 -12.09
CA ARG A 131 48.78 9.19 -13.19
C ARG A 131 50.14 9.72 -12.73
N GLN A 132 51.18 8.97 -13.05
CA GLN A 132 52.57 9.30 -12.78
C GLN A 132 53.30 9.48 -14.09
N ILE A 133 54.08 10.55 -14.15
CA ILE A 133 54.82 10.94 -15.34
C ILE A 133 56.28 10.99 -14.94
N LEU A 134 57.10 10.22 -15.64
CA LEU A 134 58.50 10.01 -15.35
C LEU A 134 59.33 10.49 -16.54
N LEU A 135 60.40 11.22 -16.27
CA LEU A 135 61.33 11.69 -17.28
C LEU A 135 62.71 11.12 -16.98
N THR A 136 63.38 10.59 -18.01
CA THR A 136 64.71 9.97 -17.89
C THR A 136 65.76 10.72 -18.67
N ASP A 137 67.02 10.49 -18.31
CA ASP A 137 68.18 10.76 -19.15
C ASP A 137 68.33 9.68 -20.26
N PRO A 138 69.24 9.88 -21.25
CA PRO A 138 69.49 8.93 -22.33
C PRO A 138 69.92 7.53 -21.85
N GLU A 139 70.53 7.44 -20.67
CA GLU A 139 70.94 6.20 -20.01
C GLU A 139 69.76 5.47 -19.33
N GLY A 140 68.57 6.08 -19.27
CA GLY A 140 67.35 5.51 -18.71
C GLY A 140 67.18 5.69 -17.21
N GLN A 141 67.97 6.58 -16.58
CA GLN A 141 67.85 6.97 -15.18
C GLN A 141 66.79 8.05 -15.01
N ILE A 142 65.90 7.91 -14.04
CA ILE A 142 64.83 8.88 -13.78
C ILE A 142 65.44 10.17 -13.20
N VAL A 143 65.19 11.28 -13.89
CA VAL A 143 65.71 12.62 -13.55
C VAL A 143 64.66 13.60 -13.04
N ALA A 144 63.39 13.37 -13.37
CA ALA A 144 62.26 14.19 -12.92
C ALA A 144 60.97 13.35 -12.90
N SER A 145 60.04 13.71 -12.02
CA SER A 145 58.76 13.01 -11.87
C SER A 145 57.62 13.97 -11.52
N SER A 146 56.42 13.67 -12.01
CA SER A 146 55.19 14.41 -11.66
C SER A 146 54.04 13.44 -11.42
N PRO A 147 53.40 13.43 -10.23
CA PRO A 147 53.74 14.20 -9.02
C PRO A 147 55.16 13.92 -8.52
N MET A 148 55.77 14.90 -7.84
CA MET A 148 57.17 14.80 -7.41
C MET A 148 57.38 13.64 -6.44
N ARG A 149 58.21 12.67 -6.83
CA ARG A 149 58.55 11.47 -6.06
C ARG A 149 60.07 11.32 -5.95
N PRO A 150 60.69 11.88 -4.90
CA PRO A 150 62.14 11.83 -4.71
C PRO A 150 62.70 10.41 -4.60
N GLU A 151 61.87 9.46 -4.18
CA GLU A 151 62.23 8.04 -4.02
C GLU A 151 62.52 7.33 -5.35
N LEU A 152 61.97 7.84 -6.46
CA LEU A 152 62.15 7.27 -7.80
C LEU A 152 63.29 7.94 -8.56
N GLU A 153 63.75 9.11 -8.12
CA GLU A 153 64.83 9.84 -8.76
C GLU A 153 66.16 9.09 -8.61
N GLY A 154 66.87 8.91 -9.71
CA GLY A 154 68.12 8.15 -9.75
C GLY A 154 67.97 6.64 -9.95
N THR A 155 66.74 6.10 -9.96
CA THR A 155 66.48 4.69 -10.30
C THR A 155 66.41 4.49 -11.81
N MET A 156 66.72 3.28 -12.31
CA MET A 156 66.52 2.97 -13.72
C MET A 156 65.05 2.70 -14.00
N ILE A 157 64.56 3.25 -15.11
CA ILE A 157 63.18 3.02 -15.54
C ILE A 157 62.89 1.54 -15.84
N ALA A 158 63.94 0.78 -16.19
CA ALA A 158 63.88 -0.67 -16.38
C ALA A 158 63.58 -1.44 -15.09
N ASP A 159 63.93 -0.91 -13.91
CA ASP A 159 63.61 -1.54 -12.62
C ASP A 159 62.11 -1.37 -12.28
N LEU A 160 61.46 -0.36 -12.85
CA LEU A 160 60.04 -0.06 -12.63
C LEU A 160 59.12 -0.79 -13.61
N PHE A 161 59.51 -0.87 -14.88
CA PHE A 161 58.74 -1.57 -15.91
C PHE A 161 59.13 -3.06 -16.02
N GLY A 162 60.27 -3.46 -15.48
CA GLY A 162 60.86 -4.78 -15.69
C GLY A 162 61.82 -4.79 -16.89
N PRO A 163 62.83 -5.67 -16.89
CA PRO A 163 63.86 -5.68 -17.92
C PRO A 163 63.27 -6.04 -19.30
N SER A 164 63.66 -5.30 -20.33
CA SER A 164 63.34 -5.57 -21.74
C SER A 164 61.87 -5.39 -22.15
N GLN A 165 61.15 -4.45 -21.53
CA GLN A 165 59.79 -4.12 -21.98
C GLN A 165 59.77 -3.56 -23.41
N PRO A 166 58.78 -3.94 -24.25
CA PRO A 166 58.57 -3.32 -25.56
C PRO A 166 58.43 -1.79 -25.48
N LEU A 167 57.88 -1.28 -24.36
CA LEU A 167 57.72 0.16 -24.11
C LEU A 167 59.07 0.90 -24.16
N THR A 168 60.10 0.40 -23.50
CA THR A 168 61.40 1.10 -23.42
C THR A 168 62.28 0.90 -24.66
N VAL A 169 61.97 -0.09 -25.51
CA VAL A 169 62.72 -0.39 -26.74
C VAL A 169 62.11 0.28 -27.98
N PHE A 170 60.79 0.27 -28.10
CA PHE A 170 60.08 0.81 -29.26
C PHE A 170 59.49 2.20 -29.03
N GLY A 171 59.50 2.68 -27.78
CA GLY A 171 58.95 3.98 -27.38
C GLY A 171 57.52 4.16 -27.87
N ALA A 172 57.26 5.30 -28.51
CA ALA A 172 55.91 5.66 -28.98
C ALA A 172 55.29 4.62 -29.93
N ARG A 173 56.10 3.78 -30.60
CA ARG A 173 55.60 2.70 -31.48
C ARG A 173 55.06 1.49 -30.72
N ALA A 174 55.40 1.32 -29.45
CA ALA A 174 54.85 0.25 -28.61
C ALA A 174 53.38 0.49 -28.24
N GLY A 175 52.92 1.75 -28.30
CA GLY A 175 51.61 2.15 -27.81
C GLY A 175 51.49 2.04 -26.30
N VAL A 176 50.26 1.99 -25.79
CA VAL A 176 49.98 1.81 -24.36
C VAL A 176 49.88 0.33 -24.05
N LEU A 177 50.67 -0.15 -23.09
CA LEU A 177 50.68 -1.56 -22.65
C LEU A 177 50.40 -1.66 -21.15
N THR A 178 49.86 -2.80 -20.75
CA THR A 178 49.70 -3.15 -19.32
C THR A 178 51.03 -3.68 -18.78
N ILE A 179 51.52 -3.06 -17.71
CA ILE A 179 52.70 -3.47 -16.96
C ILE A 179 52.25 -4.12 -15.65
N ASN A 180 52.91 -5.21 -15.26
CA ASN A 180 52.69 -5.83 -13.96
C ASN A 180 53.85 -5.50 -13.04
N LYS A 181 53.61 -4.62 -12.06
CA LYS A 181 54.50 -4.42 -10.91
C LYS A 181 54.16 -5.53 -9.92
N GLY A 182 55.15 -6.31 -9.49
CA GLY A 182 54.98 -7.56 -8.74
C GLY A 182 53.74 -7.67 -7.81
N SER A 183 53.08 -8.82 -7.92
CA SER A 183 51.94 -9.37 -7.15
C SER A 183 50.62 -8.60 -7.01
N ASP A 184 50.49 -7.28 -7.23
CA ASP A 184 49.13 -6.69 -7.14
C ASP A 184 48.89 -5.30 -7.79
N GLU A 185 49.86 -4.70 -8.47
CA GLU A 185 49.66 -3.40 -9.11
C GLU A 185 49.94 -3.45 -10.61
N ALA A 186 48.93 -3.90 -11.36
CA ALA A 186 48.88 -3.69 -12.80
C ALA A 186 48.68 -2.18 -13.09
N ALA A 187 49.35 -1.67 -14.11
CA ALA A 187 49.23 -0.30 -14.56
C ALA A 187 49.25 -0.23 -16.09
N LEU A 188 48.56 0.75 -16.67
CA LEU A 188 48.74 1.08 -18.08
C LEU A 188 49.90 2.07 -18.21
N ALA A 189 50.83 1.81 -19.12
CA ALA A 189 51.97 2.70 -19.34
C ALA A 189 52.30 2.86 -20.83
N THR A 190 52.86 4.02 -21.17
CA THR A 190 53.48 4.31 -22.46
C THR A 190 54.79 5.04 -22.24
N VAL A 191 55.74 4.87 -23.16
CA VAL A 191 57.05 5.51 -23.14
C VAL A 191 57.31 6.15 -24.49
N HIS A 192 57.76 7.40 -24.53
CA HIS A 192 58.13 8.10 -25.75
C HIS A 192 59.60 8.52 -25.65
N HIS A 193 60.41 8.16 -26.65
CA HIS A 193 61.79 8.61 -26.73
C HIS A 193 61.86 10.09 -27.09
N LEU A 194 62.77 10.79 -26.44
CA LEU A 194 63.06 12.20 -26.67
C LEU A 194 64.42 12.32 -27.37
N ALA A 195 64.62 13.41 -28.12
CA ALA A 195 65.91 13.72 -28.72
C ALA A 195 66.72 14.63 -27.78
N GLY A 196 68.03 14.74 -28.00
CA GLY A 196 68.90 15.67 -27.26
C GLY A 196 69.50 15.07 -25.99
N ARG A 197 69.57 15.89 -24.94
CA ARG A 197 69.99 15.56 -23.55
C ARG A 197 68.84 14.93 -22.75
N LEU A 198 67.62 14.91 -23.31
CA LEU A 198 66.46 14.21 -22.78
C LEU A 198 66.46 12.76 -23.28
N GLY A 199 66.15 11.79 -22.42
CA GLY A 199 66.09 10.37 -22.80
C GLY A 199 64.69 9.93 -23.20
N MET A 200 63.82 9.74 -22.20
CA MET A 200 62.47 9.20 -22.40
C MET A 200 61.47 9.86 -21.47
N VAL A 201 60.24 10.04 -21.94
CA VAL A 201 59.10 10.37 -21.07
C VAL A 201 58.18 9.15 -20.98
N ALA A 202 57.85 8.75 -19.77
CA ALA A 202 56.92 7.67 -19.50
C ALA A 202 55.70 8.20 -18.75
N VAL A 203 54.52 7.79 -19.21
CA VAL A 203 53.25 8.07 -18.53
C VAL A 203 52.67 6.75 -18.09
N MET A 204 52.38 6.61 -16.81
CA MET A 204 51.79 5.41 -16.23
C MET A 204 50.58 5.73 -15.35
N GLN A 205 49.58 4.85 -15.37
CA GLN A 205 48.37 4.95 -14.57
C GLN A 205 48.04 3.60 -13.92
N PRO A 206 47.93 3.50 -12.58
CA PRO A 206 47.54 2.26 -11.92
C PRO A 206 46.12 1.80 -12.27
N GLU A 207 45.92 0.51 -12.56
CA GLU A 207 44.61 -0.04 -12.91
C GLU A 207 43.59 0.09 -11.78
N HIS A 208 44.04 0.00 -10.52
CA HIS A 208 43.13 0.18 -9.38
C HIS A 208 42.52 1.58 -9.36
N GLN A 209 43.28 2.63 -9.72
CA GLN A 209 42.73 4.00 -9.79
C GLN A 209 41.92 4.20 -11.06
N LEU A 210 42.33 3.61 -12.18
CA LEU A 210 41.61 3.63 -13.44
C LEU A 210 40.17 3.09 -13.28
N PHE A 211 40.01 1.92 -12.68
CA PHE A 211 38.70 1.27 -12.51
C PHE A 211 38.02 1.58 -11.17
N ALA A 212 38.48 2.57 -10.40
CA ALA A 212 37.87 2.92 -9.12
C ALA A 212 36.41 3.39 -9.28
N GLY A 213 36.15 4.26 -10.27
CA GLY A 213 34.80 4.72 -10.61
C GLY A 213 33.91 3.57 -11.09
N TRP A 214 34.38 2.80 -12.06
CA TRP A 214 33.66 1.63 -12.58
C TRP A 214 33.32 0.61 -11.48
N ARG A 215 34.23 0.32 -10.54
CA ARG A 215 33.95 -0.59 -9.41
C ARG A 215 32.87 -0.04 -8.47
N SER A 216 32.87 1.27 -8.23
CA SER A 216 31.80 1.93 -7.46
C SER A 216 30.46 1.81 -8.18
N ASP A 217 30.43 2.02 -9.49
CA ASP A 217 29.22 1.90 -10.31
C ASP A 217 28.72 0.46 -10.37
N VAL A 218 29.61 -0.52 -10.49
CA VAL A 218 29.28 -1.95 -10.40
C VAL A 218 28.61 -2.25 -9.06
N SER A 219 29.19 -1.81 -7.94
CA SER A 219 28.64 -2.06 -6.60
C SER A 219 27.23 -1.49 -6.45
N THR A 220 27.03 -0.23 -6.86
CA THR A 220 25.71 0.43 -6.80
C THR A 220 24.68 -0.28 -7.68
N ASN A 221 25.04 -0.59 -8.94
CA ASN A 221 24.14 -1.24 -9.88
C ASN A 221 23.77 -2.67 -9.46
N VAL A 222 24.74 -3.46 -8.96
CA VAL A 222 24.49 -4.81 -8.44
C VAL A 222 23.58 -4.74 -7.22
N THR A 223 23.82 -3.80 -6.30
CA THR A 223 22.98 -3.62 -5.10
C THR A 223 21.54 -3.28 -5.49
N LEU A 224 21.34 -2.36 -6.43
CA LEU A 224 20.02 -1.97 -6.91
C LEU A 224 19.32 -3.12 -7.65
N PHE A 225 20.05 -3.89 -8.46
CA PHE A 225 19.52 -5.07 -9.15
C PHE A 225 19.08 -6.16 -8.17
N VAL A 226 19.89 -6.47 -7.14
CA VAL A 226 19.54 -7.46 -6.12
C VAL A 226 18.33 -7.00 -5.31
N GLY A 227 18.27 -5.72 -4.92
CA GLY A 227 17.14 -5.14 -4.20
C GLY A 227 15.83 -5.23 -4.99
N THR A 228 15.84 -4.76 -6.24
CA THR A 228 14.66 -4.80 -7.13
C THR A 228 14.22 -6.22 -7.45
N SER A 229 15.16 -7.14 -7.71
CA SER A 229 14.85 -8.55 -7.95
C SER A 229 14.25 -9.24 -6.73
N THR A 230 14.72 -8.92 -5.52
CA THR A 230 14.17 -9.45 -4.26
C THR A 230 12.72 -9.01 -4.06
N VAL A 231 12.43 -7.72 -4.27
CA VAL A 231 11.05 -7.20 -4.18
C VAL A 231 10.14 -7.88 -5.21
N LEU A 232 10.61 -8.07 -6.44
CA LEU A 232 9.84 -8.75 -7.48
C LEU A 232 9.55 -10.22 -7.11
N LEU A 233 10.55 -10.92 -6.57
CA LEU A 233 10.39 -12.31 -6.10
C LEU A 233 9.39 -12.42 -4.93
N VAL A 234 9.41 -11.48 -3.98
CA VAL A 234 8.43 -11.41 -2.89
C VAL A 234 7.02 -11.20 -3.43
N MET A 235 6.84 -10.30 -4.42
CA MET A 235 5.54 -10.09 -5.06
C MET A 235 5.05 -11.35 -5.81
N ILE A 236 5.94 -12.04 -6.55
CA ILE A 236 5.62 -13.29 -7.24
C ILE A 236 5.19 -14.36 -6.22
N TYR A 237 5.92 -14.48 -5.11
CA TYR A 237 5.56 -15.41 -4.03
C TYR A 237 4.21 -15.06 -3.40
N GLY A 238 3.96 -13.77 -3.11
CA GLY A 238 2.69 -13.30 -2.58
C GLY A 238 1.51 -13.62 -3.49
N PHE A 239 1.67 -13.39 -4.80
CA PHE A 239 0.68 -13.76 -5.81
C PHE A 239 0.41 -15.27 -5.82
N PHE A 240 1.46 -16.11 -5.75
CA PHE A 240 1.32 -17.56 -5.69
C PHE A 240 0.59 -18.02 -4.42
N ALA A 241 1.00 -17.49 -3.26
CA ALA A 241 0.38 -17.80 -1.97
C ALA A 241 -1.09 -17.33 -1.91
N GLN A 242 -1.46 -16.25 -2.60
CA GLN A 242 -2.84 -15.81 -2.70
C GLN A 242 -3.65 -16.69 -3.68
N ALA A 243 -3.06 -17.03 -4.83
CA ALA A 243 -3.69 -17.88 -5.83
C ALA A 243 -4.02 -19.28 -5.28
N THR A 244 -3.08 -19.90 -4.57
CA THR A 244 -3.29 -21.21 -3.94
C THR A 244 -4.29 -21.15 -2.79
N ARG A 245 -4.26 -20.10 -1.96
CA ARG A 245 -5.27 -19.88 -0.91
C ARG A 245 -6.68 -19.74 -1.49
N ALA A 246 -6.84 -19.03 -2.61
CA ALA A 246 -8.13 -18.91 -3.27
C ALA A 246 -8.65 -20.26 -3.77
N GLU A 247 -7.79 -21.08 -4.39
CA GLU A 247 -8.15 -22.42 -4.86
C GLU A 247 -8.54 -23.35 -3.71
N GLN A 248 -7.81 -23.29 -2.59
CA GLN A 248 -8.15 -24.04 -1.38
C GLN A 248 -9.50 -23.59 -0.78
N ALA A 249 -9.78 -22.29 -0.78
CA ALA A 249 -11.06 -21.77 -0.31
C ALA A 249 -12.22 -22.30 -1.17
N ASP A 250 -12.09 -22.24 -2.49
CA ASP A 250 -13.10 -22.74 -3.43
C ASP A 250 -13.35 -24.25 -3.25
N GLU A 251 -12.30 -25.06 -3.07
CA GLU A 251 -12.43 -26.49 -2.76
C GLU A 251 -13.14 -26.73 -1.42
N ILE A 252 -12.79 -25.97 -0.38
CA ILE A 252 -13.42 -26.05 0.94
C ILE A 252 -14.91 -25.68 0.84
N TYR A 253 -15.27 -24.63 0.10
CA TYR A 253 -16.65 -24.22 -0.13
C TYR A 253 -17.45 -25.31 -0.86
N ALA A 254 -16.89 -25.88 -1.93
CA ALA A 254 -17.53 -26.96 -2.67
C ALA A 254 -17.73 -28.22 -1.81
N ALA A 255 -16.72 -28.61 -1.02
CA ALA A 255 -16.80 -29.73 -0.11
C ALA A 255 -17.82 -29.50 1.02
N THR A 256 -17.88 -28.28 1.56
CA THR A 256 -18.82 -27.90 2.62
C THR A 256 -20.25 -27.92 2.11
N ARG A 257 -20.53 -27.37 0.93
CA ARG A 257 -21.86 -27.41 0.31
C ARG A 257 -22.34 -28.85 0.09
N SER A 258 -21.47 -29.71 -0.46
CA SER A 258 -21.77 -31.14 -0.64
C SER A 258 -22.04 -31.87 0.67
N ARG A 259 -21.30 -31.56 1.74
CA ARG A 259 -21.53 -32.11 3.09
C ARG A 259 -22.86 -31.65 3.69
N ILE A 260 -23.22 -30.38 3.54
CA ILE A 260 -24.51 -29.83 3.99
C ILE A 260 -25.66 -30.52 3.26
N ASP A 261 -25.60 -30.63 1.94
CA ASP A 261 -26.63 -31.30 1.14
C ASP A 261 -26.78 -32.78 1.55
N THR A 262 -25.65 -33.47 1.80
CA THR A 262 -25.64 -34.85 2.27
C THR A 262 -26.24 -34.98 3.67
N ALA A 263 -25.90 -34.07 4.60
CA ALA A 263 -26.41 -34.08 5.98
C ALA A 263 -27.91 -33.80 6.04
N LEU A 264 -28.40 -32.83 5.26
CA LEU A 264 -29.82 -32.50 5.16
C LEU A 264 -30.63 -33.68 4.59
N THR A 265 -30.10 -34.33 3.55
CA THR A 265 -30.75 -35.50 2.94
C THR A 265 -30.83 -36.69 3.90
N HIS A 266 -29.74 -37.01 4.63
CA HIS A 266 -29.76 -38.10 5.62
C HIS A 266 -30.60 -37.77 6.86
N GLY A 267 -30.67 -36.50 7.26
CA GLY A 267 -31.48 -36.05 8.40
C GLY A 267 -32.99 -35.96 8.13
N ARG A 268 -33.45 -36.29 6.91
CA ARG A 268 -34.83 -36.07 6.46
C ARG A 268 -35.28 -34.62 6.70
N CYS A 269 -34.38 -33.68 6.41
CA CYS A 269 -34.60 -32.25 6.57
C CYS A 269 -34.50 -31.52 5.22
N GLY A 270 -35.49 -30.69 4.93
CA GLY A 270 -35.45 -29.75 3.80
C GLY A 270 -35.32 -28.32 4.29
N LEU A 271 -34.64 -27.45 3.54
CA LEU A 271 -34.60 -26.01 3.81
C LEU A 271 -35.62 -25.31 2.91
N PHE A 272 -36.29 -24.30 3.45
CA PHE A 272 -37.08 -23.37 2.68
C PHE A 272 -36.71 -21.92 3.01
N ASP A 273 -36.83 -21.05 2.02
CA ASP A 273 -36.71 -19.60 2.16
C ASP A 273 -37.96 -18.98 1.52
N TRP A 274 -38.75 -18.28 2.32
CA TRP A 274 -40.01 -17.70 1.89
C TRP A 274 -39.96 -16.17 2.01
N ASP A 275 -40.00 -15.50 0.85
CA ASP A 275 -40.27 -14.07 0.73
C ASP A 275 -41.76 -13.81 1.07
N LEU A 276 -42.00 -13.33 2.31
CA LEU A 276 -43.33 -13.08 2.86
C LEU A 276 -44.07 -11.96 2.14
N SER A 277 -43.33 -11.03 1.50
CA SER A 277 -43.89 -9.87 0.81
C SER A 277 -44.46 -10.22 -0.57
N ARG A 278 -43.79 -11.14 -1.29
CA ARG A 278 -44.15 -11.52 -2.66
C ARG A 278 -44.76 -12.91 -2.80
N GLY A 279 -44.86 -13.68 -1.70
CA GLY A 279 -45.42 -15.03 -1.71
C GLY A 279 -44.56 -16.03 -2.51
N ARG A 280 -43.25 -15.81 -2.54
CA ARG A 280 -42.28 -16.58 -3.31
C ARG A 280 -41.46 -17.48 -2.40
N ILE A 281 -41.45 -18.78 -2.69
CA ILE A 281 -40.84 -19.78 -1.83
C ILE A 281 -39.76 -20.53 -2.61
N PHE A 282 -38.56 -20.57 -2.04
CA PHE A 282 -37.46 -21.38 -2.51
C PHE A 282 -37.34 -22.64 -1.64
N TRP A 283 -37.10 -23.77 -2.29
CA TRP A 283 -36.87 -25.07 -1.64
C TRP A 283 -35.47 -25.58 -1.95
N SER A 284 -34.79 -26.13 -0.95
CA SER A 284 -33.55 -26.88 -1.20
C SER A 284 -33.85 -28.18 -1.96
N ALA A 285 -32.83 -28.73 -2.63
CA ALA A 285 -32.93 -30.04 -3.27
C ALA A 285 -33.36 -31.14 -2.29
N SER A 286 -32.91 -31.08 -1.03
CA SER A 286 -33.30 -32.04 0.01
C SER A 286 -34.80 -31.97 0.36
N LEU A 287 -35.45 -30.80 0.26
CA LEU A 287 -36.89 -30.66 0.49
C LEU A 287 -37.73 -31.28 -0.64
N TYR A 288 -37.28 -31.18 -1.89
CA TYR A 288 -37.89 -31.90 -3.01
C TYR A 288 -37.75 -33.42 -2.82
N HIS A 289 -36.57 -33.89 -2.44
CA HIS A 289 -36.33 -35.31 -2.14
C HIS A 289 -37.18 -35.82 -0.97
N LEU A 290 -37.39 -35.01 0.07
CA LEU A 290 -38.27 -35.34 1.21
C LEU A 290 -39.70 -35.67 0.77
N LEU A 291 -40.18 -34.98 -0.28
CA LEU A 291 -41.50 -35.17 -0.87
C LEU A 291 -41.50 -36.14 -2.07
N GLY A 292 -40.36 -36.77 -2.37
CA GLY A 292 -40.21 -37.72 -3.49
C GLY A 292 -40.30 -37.08 -4.87
N ARG A 293 -40.01 -35.78 -4.98
CA ARG A 293 -40.10 -34.98 -6.22
C ARG A 293 -38.72 -34.69 -6.78
N GLU A 294 -38.64 -34.44 -8.08
CA GLU A 294 -37.39 -34.00 -8.71
C GLU A 294 -37.06 -32.54 -8.34
N PRO A 295 -35.81 -32.24 -7.95
CA PRO A 295 -35.39 -30.87 -7.64
C PRO A 295 -35.56 -29.94 -8.83
N LYS A 296 -36.12 -28.76 -8.60
CA LYS A 296 -36.19 -27.67 -9.57
C LYS A 296 -35.56 -26.41 -8.98
N ASP A 297 -34.66 -25.78 -9.74
CA ASP A 297 -34.12 -24.45 -9.45
C ASP A 297 -35.09 -23.36 -9.94
N ASP A 298 -36.32 -23.40 -9.41
CA ASP A 298 -37.35 -22.41 -9.69
C ASP A 298 -37.96 -21.89 -8.38
N ILE A 299 -38.51 -20.68 -8.43
CA ILE A 299 -39.17 -20.06 -7.29
C ILE A 299 -40.63 -20.48 -7.31
N LEU A 300 -41.05 -21.21 -6.29
CA LEU A 300 -42.41 -21.72 -6.18
C LEU A 300 -43.36 -20.59 -5.77
N GLY A 301 -44.51 -20.54 -6.45
CA GLY A 301 -45.59 -19.64 -6.08
C GLY A 301 -46.38 -20.20 -4.90
N PHE A 302 -46.93 -19.29 -4.11
CA PHE A 302 -47.81 -19.59 -2.98
C PHE A 302 -48.90 -20.65 -3.26
N ALA A 303 -49.59 -20.55 -4.40
CA ALA A 303 -50.67 -21.48 -4.77
C ALA A 303 -50.19 -22.92 -4.97
N GLU A 304 -49.00 -23.09 -5.56
CA GLU A 304 -48.43 -24.41 -5.85
C GLU A 304 -48.09 -25.19 -4.57
N ILE A 305 -47.66 -24.48 -3.51
CA ILE A 305 -47.38 -25.11 -2.22
C ILE A 305 -48.67 -25.37 -1.43
N SER A 306 -49.65 -24.48 -1.53
CA SER A 306 -50.96 -24.67 -0.89
C SER A 306 -51.67 -25.94 -1.38
N ASP A 307 -51.52 -26.30 -2.66
CA ASP A 307 -52.07 -27.54 -3.23
C ASP A 307 -51.40 -28.81 -2.71
N LEU A 308 -50.17 -28.68 -2.20
CA LEU A 308 -49.39 -29.78 -1.63
C LEU A 308 -49.64 -29.94 -0.13
N THR A 309 -50.12 -28.91 0.55
CA THR A 309 -50.47 -28.95 1.98
C THR A 309 -51.91 -29.40 2.20
N HIS A 310 -52.17 -30.12 3.29
CA HIS A 310 -53.54 -30.53 3.64
C HIS A 310 -54.39 -29.32 4.05
N PRO A 311 -55.56 -29.07 3.43
CA PRO A 311 -56.35 -27.84 3.66
C PRO A 311 -56.84 -27.63 5.10
N GLU A 312 -56.97 -28.70 5.88
CA GLU A 312 -57.43 -28.63 7.29
C GLU A 312 -56.30 -28.35 8.28
N ASP A 313 -55.02 -28.46 7.89
CA ASP A 313 -53.89 -28.37 8.84
C ASP A 313 -53.26 -26.99 8.85
N ILE A 314 -53.11 -26.36 7.68
CA ILE A 314 -52.41 -25.09 7.55
C ILE A 314 -52.96 -24.25 6.41
N ASN A 315 -53.22 -22.97 6.70
CA ASN A 315 -53.50 -21.95 5.70
C ASN A 315 -52.30 -21.00 5.66
N LEU A 316 -51.49 -21.11 4.60
CA LEU A 316 -50.27 -20.32 4.44
C LEU A 316 -50.55 -18.81 4.34
N TYR A 317 -51.73 -18.40 3.85
CA TYR A 317 -52.08 -16.98 3.70
C TYR A 317 -52.26 -16.34 5.07
N ALA A 318 -53.05 -16.99 5.92
CA ALA A 318 -53.29 -16.54 7.29
C ALA A 318 -51.99 -16.53 8.12
N LEU A 319 -51.09 -17.49 7.87
CA LEU A 319 -49.78 -17.54 8.53
C LEU A 319 -48.85 -16.39 8.11
N ALA A 320 -48.82 -16.05 6.82
CA ALA A 320 -48.03 -14.91 6.35
C ALA A 320 -48.55 -13.59 6.92
N GLU A 321 -49.89 -13.43 6.97
CA GLU A 321 -50.54 -12.25 7.54
C GLU A 321 -50.25 -12.08 9.03
N SER A 322 -50.32 -13.16 9.82
CA SER A 322 -49.98 -13.11 11.26
C SER A 322 -48.51 -12.78 11.49
N LEU A 323 -47.58 -13.33 10.69
CA LEU A 323 -46.15 -13.07 10.86
C LEU A 323 -45.76 -11.64 10.50
N LEU A 324 -46.49 -11.00 9.58
CA LEU A 324 -46.29 -9.60 9.23
C LEU A 324 -46.99 -8.63 10.21
N ALA A 325 -48.10 -9.03 10.81
CA ALA A 325 -48.91 -8.18 11.69
C ALA A 325 -48.54 -8.25 13.18
N ASP A 326 -48.29 -9.46 13.72
CA ASP A 326 -48.12 -9.70 15.15
C ASP A 326 -46.65 -9.57 15.63
N GLY A 327 -45.70 -9.42 14.70
CA GLY A 327 -44.27 -9.28 15.00
C GLY A 327 -43.60 -10.56 15.51
N GLU A 328 -44.24 -11.72 15.34
CA GLU A 328 -43.65 -13.02 15.68
C GLU A 328 -42.45 -13.30 14.76
N THR A 329 -41.27 -13.48 15.37
CA THR A 329 -40.04 -13.75 14.63
C THR A 329 -39.79 -15.23 14.38
N THR A 330 -40.57 -16.15 14.96
CA THR A 330 -40.35 -17.59 14.84
C THR A 330 -41.63 -18.35 14.51
N VAL A 331 -41.49 -19.39 13.69
CA VAL A 331 -42.58 -20.27 13.28
C VAL A 331 -42.23 -21.69 13.70
N ASP A 332 -43.15 -22.35 14.41
CA ASP A 332 -43.12 -23.80 14.63
C ASP A 332 -44.52 -24.36 14.39
N ARG A 333 -44.70 -25.03 13.25
CA ARG A 333 -45.98 -25.58 12.81
C ARG A 333 -45.80 -26.98 12.25
N MET A 334 -46.80 -27.81 12.51
CA MET A 334 -46.84 -29.19 12.03
C MET A 334 -48.06 -29.37 11.14
N PHE A 335 -47.84 -29.92 9.95
CA PHE A 335 -48.89 -30.06 8.94
C PHE A 335 -48.56 -31.21 8.00
N ARG A 336 -49.58 -31.73 7.32
CA ARG A 336 -49.41 -32.79 6.33
C ARG A 336 -49.10 -32.20 4.96
N MET A 337 -48.08 -32.75 4.30
CA MET A 337 -47.79 -32.49 2.89
C MET A 337 -47.93 -33.76 2.06
N ARG A 338 -48.34 -33.59 0.81
CA ARG A 338 -48.57 -34.67 -0.14
C ARG A 338 -47.27 -35.07 -0.84
N HIS A 339 -46.83 -36.29 -0.55
CA HIS A 339 -45.68 -36.91 -1.20
C HIS A 339 -46.01 -37.31 -2.65
N ALA A 340 -45.00 -37.47 -3.52
CA ALA A 340 -45.18 -37.79 -4.95
C ALA A 340 -45.92 -39.11 -5.21
N ASN A 341 -45.83 -40.08 -4.31
CA ASN A 341 -46.57 -41.34 -4.34
C ASN A 341 -48.05 -41.21 -3.88
N GLY A 342 -48.48 -40.02 -3.47
CA GLY A 342 -49.83 -39.75 -2.99
C GLY A 342 -50.07 -39.91 -1.48
N SER A 343 -49.10 -40.37 -0.68
CA SER A 343 -49.25 -40.46 0.78
C SER A 343 -49.07 -39.11 1.49
N TRP A 344 -49.66 -38.97 2.68
CA TRP A 344 -49.44 -37.82 3.55
C TRP A 344 -48.23 -38.03 4.45
N VAL A 345 -47.35 -37.03 4.50
CA VAL A 345 -46.18 -37.00 5.38
C VAL A 345 -46.37 -35.86 6.37
N TRP A 346 -46.20 -36.15 7.66
CA TRP A 346 -46.24 -35.12 8.70
C TRP A 346 -44.92 -34.37 8.70
N LEU A 347 -44.97 -33.09 8.35
CA LEU A 347 -43.81 -32.22 8.40
C LEU A 347 -43.96 -31.24 9.54
N ARG A 348 -42.87 -31.02 10.26
CA ARG A 348 -42.73 -29.92 11.20
C ARG A 348 -41.82 -28.86 10.56
N ALA A 349 -42.41 -27.72 10.23
CA ALA A 349 -41.67 -26.57 9.75
C ALA A 349 -41.26 -25.70 10.95
N ARG A 350 -39.96 -25.45 11.06
CA ARG A 350 -39.39 -24.51 12.02
C ARG A 350 -38.58 -23.45 11.28
N GLY A 351 -38.88 -22.19 11.48
CA GLY A 351 -38.18 -21.10 10.80
C GLY A 351 -38.15 -19.83 11.62
N GLU A 352 -37.24 -18.94 11.26
CA GLU A 352 -37.12 -17.60 11.83
C GLU A 352 -37.29 -16.58 10.71
N VAL A 353 -38.01 -15.49 11.01
CA VAL A 353 -38.17 -14.36 10.13
C VAL A 353 -36.93 -13.48 10.26
N GLN A 354 -36.14 -13.40 9.18
CA GLN A 354 -34.96 -12.56 9.12
C GLN A 354 -35.25 -11.27 8.35
N THR A 355 -34.78 -10.16 8.93
CA THR A 355 -34.78 -8.82 8.33
C THR A 355 -33.35 -8.29 8.33
N GLU A 356 -32.65 -8.44 7.21
CA GLU A 356 -31.27 -7.94 7.07
C GLU A 356 -31.23 -6.41 6.95
N PRO A 357 -30.25 -5.71 7.56
CA PRO A 357 -30.06 -4.29 7.34
C PRO A 357 -29.56 -4.05 5.91
N GLY A 358 -30.49 -3.68 5.02
CA GLY A 358 -30.25 -3.43 3.59
C GLY A 358 -31.23 -4.15 2.65
N ARG A 359 -31.94 -5.19 3.11
CA ARG A 359 -33.08 -5.79 2.41
C ARG A 359 -34.37 -5.33 3.07
N HIS A 360 -35.23 -4.65 2.32
CA HIS A 360 -36.50 -4.09 2.80
C HIS A 360 -37.63 -5.13 2.98
N GLU A 361 -37.38 -6.41 2.68
CA GLU A 361 -38.43 -7.44 2.61
C GLU A 361 -38.12 -8.56 3.62
N PRO A 362 -39.05 -8.91 4.52
CA PRO A 362 -38.86 -9.97 5.51
C PRO A 362 -38.93 -11.36 4.86
N HIS A 363 -37.95 -12.21 5.18
CA HIS A 363 -37.88 -13.59 4.69
C HIS A 363 -38.04 -14.57 5.84
N LEU A 364 -38.91 -15.57 5.71
CA LEU A 364 -38.99 -16.70 6.62
C LEU A 364 -38.07 -17.81 6.13
N ILE A 365 -36.95 -18.00 6.82
CA ILE A 365 -35.97 -19.05 6.51
C ILE A 365 -36.11 -20.15 7.56
N GLY A 366 -36.28 -21.39 7.10
CA GLY A 366 -36.54 -22.50 8.01
C GLY A 366 -36.21 -23.87 7.45
N ILE A 367 -36.34 -24.85 8.33
CA ILE A 367 -36.23 -26.26 8.01
C ILE A 367 -37.59 -26.95 8.14
N CYS A 368 -37.86 -27.90 7.25
CA CYS A 368 -38.95 -28.85 7.37
C CYS A 368 -38.37 -30.22 7.71
N ILE A 369 -38.87 -30.83 8.77
CA ILE A 369 -38.44 -32.15 9.26
C ILE A 369 -39.62 -33.11 9.13
N ASP A 370 -39.39 -34.32 8.61
CA ASP A 370 -40.39 -35.40 8.66
C ASP A 370 -40.54 -35.94 10.09
N VAL A 371 -41.70 -35.68 10.70
CA VAL A 371 -42.06 -36.08 12.07
C VAL A 371 -43.14 -37.16 12.10
N THR A 372 -43.36 -37.86 10.99
CA THR A 372 -44.41 -38.90 10.87
C THR A 372 -44.27 -39.98 11.95
N GLU A 373 -43.04 -40.41 12.24
CA GLU A 373 -42.75 -41.39 13.31
C GLU A 373 -42.95 -40.80 14.71
N GLN A 374 -42.53 -39.55 14.94
CA GLN A 374 -42.65 -38.87 16.23
C GLN A 374 -44.12 -38.59 16.61
N HIS A 375 -44.96 -38.27 15.63
CA HIS A 375 -46.39 -38.09 15.84
C HIS A 375 -47.09 -39.41 16.21
N GLN A 376 -46.70 -40.53 15.59
CA GLN A 376 -47.21 -41.85 15.96
C GLN A 376 -46.82 -42.25 17.40
N LEU A 377 -45.67 -41.78 17.90
CA LEU A 377 -45.24 -41.96 19.30
C LEU A 377 -46.04 -41.09 20.28
N ALA A 378 -46.49 -39.89 19.90
CA ALA A 378 -47.34 -39.04 20.75
C ALA A 378 -48.73 -39.65 20.99
N GLU A 379 -49.24 -40.41 20.02
CA GLU A 379 -50.48 -41.19 20.15
C GLU A 379 -50.33 -42.35 21.17
N GLN A 380 -49.10 -42.79 21.45
CA GLN A 380 -48.79 -43.66 22.59
C GLN A 380 -48.92 -42.95 23.95
N GLY A 381 -49.07 -41.62 24.00
CA GLY A 381 -49.43 -40.87 25.21
C GLY A 381 -50.82 -41.24 25.75
N ARG A 382 -51.70 -41.79 24.92
CA ARG A 382 -52.97 -42.39 25.37
C ARG A 382 -52.76 -43.70 26.14
N THR A 383 -51.60 -44.34 25.97
CA THR A 383 -51.09 -45.43 26.82
C THR A 383 -50.51 -44.91 28.15
N ALA A 384 -50.38 -43.59 28.33
CA ALA A 384 -49.84 -43.00 29.56
C ALA A 384 -50.82 -43.04 30.74
N ASP A 385 -52.10 -43.32 30.52
CA ASP A 385 -53.07 -43.56 31.60
C ASP A 385 -52.77 -44.89 32.34
N LEU A 386 -52.25 -45.89 31.61
CA LEU A 386 -51.62 -47.09 32.18
C LEU A 386 -50.25 -46.78 32.78
N ARG A 387 -49.48 -45.84 32.19
CA ARG A 387 -48.27 -45.31 32.83
C ARG A 387 -48.56 -44.53 34.10
N LEU A 388 -49.75 -44.01 34.38
CA LEU A 388 -49.98 -43.15 35.55
C LEU A 388 -49.92 -43.95 36.87
N ARG A 389 -50.40 -45.19 36.83
CA ARG A 389 -50.22 -46.18 37.92
C ARG A 389 -48.77 -46.65 38.02
N ASP A 390 -48.13 -46.92 36.88
CA ASP A 390 -46.71 -47.25 36.82
C ASP A 390 -45.83 -46.08 37.29
N ALA A 391 -46.27 -44.84 37.05
CA ALA A 391 -45.60 -43.60 37.39
C ALA A 391 -45.68 -43.32 38.88
N ILE A 392 -46.82 -43.53 39.56
CA ILE A 392 -46.87 -43.42 41.03
C ILE A 392 -45.86 -44.37 41.68
N GLU A 393 -45.71 -45.58 41.13
CA GLU A 393 -44.77 -46.58 41.63
C GLU A 393 -43.30 -46.26 41.29
N THR A 394 -43.03 -45.70 40.11
CA THR A 394 -41.66 -45.32 39.67
C THR A 394 -41.25 -43.89 40.02
N ILE A 395 -42.16 -43.03 40.49
CA ILE A 395 -41.83 -41.68 40.96
C ILE A 395 -40.79 -41.82 42.07
N SER A 396 -39.65 -41.17 41.91
CA SER A 396 -38.51 -41.23 42.83
C SER A 396 -38.80 -40.66 44.22
N GLU A 397 -39.92 -39.96 44.36
CA GLU A 397 -40.39 -39.36 45.61
C GLU A 397 -41.19 -40.38 46.42
N ALA A 398 -41.11 -40.25 47.74
CA ALA A 398 -41.90 -41.07 48.65
C ALA A 398 -43.37 -40.60 48.59
N PHE A 399 -44.26 -41.40 48.03
CA PHE A 399 -45.67 -41.06 47.86
C PHE A 399 -46.57 -41.97 48.70
N VAL A 400 -47.45 -41.36 49.49
CA VAL A 400 -48.52 -42.07 50.19
C VAL A 400 -49.82 -41.28 50.16
N LEU A 401 -50.91 -41.99 49.94
CA LEU A 401 -52.27 -41.46 49.96
C LEU A 401 -53.10 -42.21 50.99
N TRP A 402 -53.79 -41.46 51.83
CA TRP A 402 -54.70 -41.94 52.86
C TRP A 402 -56.13 -41.50 52.54
N ASN A 403 -57.12 -42.32 52.87
CA ASN A 403 -58.53 -41.97 52.76
C ASN A 403 -59.00 -41.15 53.98
N SER A 404 -60.26 -40.71 53.98
CA SER A 404 -60.88 -39.94 55.07
C SER A 404 -60.90 -40.66 56.41
N ASP A 405 -60.86 -42.00 56.40
CA ASP A 405 -60.88 -42.87 57.58
C ASP A 405 -59.46 -43.20 58.08
N ASN A 406 -58.44 -42.52 57.55
CA ASN A 406 -57.02 -42.71 57.82
C ASN A 406 -56.53 -44.14 57.51
N GLU A 407 -57.03 -44.73 56.43
CA GLU A 407 -56.55 -45.99 55.87
C GLU A 407 -55.77 -45.75 54.59
N LEU A 408 -54.81 -46.63 54.34
CA LEU A 408 -53.91 -46.56 53.19
C LEU A 408 -54.70 -46.78 51.88
N VAL A 409 -54.61 -45.85 50.93
CA VAL A 409 -55.23 -45.97 49.60
C VAL A 409 -54.22 -46.47 48.58
N ILE A 410 -53.06 -45.82 48.55
CA ILE A 410 -51.93 -46.21 47.71
C ILE A 410 -50.65 -45.69 48.35
N CYS A 411 -49.57 -46.47 48.25
CA CYS A 411 -48.21 -46.05 48.57
C CYS A 411 -47.27 -46.71 47.57
N ASN A 412 -46.19 -46.00 47.23
CA ASN A 412 -45.18 -46.53 46.34
C ASN A 412 -44.01 -47.18 47.10
N SER A 413 -43.20 -47.96 46.39
CA SER A 413 -42.00 -48.60 46.93
C SER A 413 -40.96 -47.63 47.51
N ASN A 414 -40.89 -46.38 47.04
CA ASN A 414 -39.98 -45.37 47.59
C ASN A 414 -40.40 -44.90 48.98
N TYR A 415 -41.71 -44.74 49.23
CA TYR A 415 -42.22 -44.47 50.57
C TYR A 415 -41.95 -45.66 51.52
N GLN A 416 -42.14 -46.87 51.02
CA GLN A 416 -41.85 -48.09 51.77
C GLN A 416 -40.36 -48.22 52.13
N SER A 417 -39.47 -47.96 51.18
CA SER A 417 -38.02 -48.05 51.36
C SER A 417 -37.46 -46.94 52.26
N LEU A 418 -37.99 -45.71 52.13
CA LEU A 418 -37.57 -44.58 52.97
C LEU A 418 -37.86 -44.82 54.46
N HIS A 419 -39.00 -45.46 54.76
CA HIS A 419 -39.43 -45.77 56.11
C HIS A 419 -39.11 -47.22 56.56
N ASN A 420 -38.44 -48.02 55.73
CA ASN A 420 -38.12 -49.44 55.96
C ASN A 420 -39.34 -50.28 56.38
N LEU A 421 -40.46 -50.12 55.69
CA LEU A 421 -41.73 -50.77 56.01
C LEU A 421 -41.84 -52.20 55.43
N PRO A 422 -42.29 -53.20 56.20
CA PRO A 422 -42.50 -54.57 55.70
C PRO A 422 -43.77 -54.70 54.83
N ASP A 423 -43.75 -55.53 53.79
CA ASP A 423 -44.86 -55.73 52.82
C ASP A 423 -46.22 -56.05 53.44
N THR A 424 -46.24 -56.56 54.68
CA THR A 424 -47.47 -56.93 55.40
C THR A 424 -48.33 -55.73 55.79
N VAL A 425 -47.76 -54.52 55.89
CA VAL A 425 -48.46 -53.30 56.31
C VAL A 425 -48.75 -52.31 55.17
N VAL A 426 -48.37 -52.66 53.94
CA VAL A 426 -48.39 -51.78 52.74
C VAL A 426 -49.63 -52.07 51.86
N ARG A 427 -50.66 -52.72 52.44
CA ARG A 427 -51.88 -53.09 51.71
C ARG A 427 -52.93 -51.98 51.79
N PRO A 428 -53.65 -51.67 50.68
CA PRO A 428 -54.77 -50.75 50.72
C PRO A 428 -55.80 -51.17 51.78
N GLY A 429 -56.27 -50.23 52.61
CA GLY A 429 -57.15 -50.45 53.75
C GLY A 429 -56.42 -50.62 55.11
N THR A 430 -55.09 -50.57 55.15
CA THR A 430 -54.35 -50.65 56.42
C THR A 430 -54.46 -49.32 57.18
N PRO A 431 -54.82 -49.32 58.48
CA PRO A 431 -54.94 -48.09 59.26
C PRO A 431 -53.59 -47.40 59.50
N TYR A 432 -53.60 -46.07 59.47
CA TYR A 432 -52.43 -45.18 59.59
C TYR A 432 -51.55 -45.49 60.81
N THR A 433 -52.17 -45.80 61.95
CA THR A 433 -51.46 -46.09 63.21
C THR A 433 -50.53 -47.30 63.08
N THR A 434 -50.97 -48.34 62.38
CA THR A 434 -50.20 -49.57 62.17
C THR A 434 -49.01 -49.35 61.24
N VAL A 435 -49.16 -48.51 60.21
CA VAL A 435 -48.07 -48.18 59.29
C VAL A 435 -47.03 -47.27 59.96
N MET A 436 -47.47 -46.31 60.77
CA MET A 436 -46.58 -45.37 61.46
C MET A 436 -45.81 -46.00 62.63
N GLU A 437 -46.38 -46.99 63.32
CA GLU A 437 -45.65 -47.75 64.34
C GLU A 437 -44.50 -48.56 63.73
N ALA A 438 -44.68 -49.12 62.54
CA ALA A 438 -43.62 -49.79 61.79
C ALA A 438 -42.55 -48.81 61.26
N ALA A 439 -42.91 -47.57 60.95
CA ALA A 439 -42.00 -46.54 60.42
C ALA A 439 -41.08 -45.90 61.48
N ARG A 440 -41.41 -45.98 62.78
CA ARG A 440 -40.68 -45.31 63.89
C ARG A 440 -39.21 -45.72 64.06
N ASN A 441 -38.74 -46.75 63.36
CA ASN A 441 -37.34 -47.20 63.41
C ASN A 441 -36.40 -46.49 62.40
N SER A 442 -36.91 -45.58 61.55
CA SER A 442 -36.10 -44.81 60.60
C SER A 442 -35.64 -43.47 61.21
N HIS A 443 -34.32 -43.22 61.21
CA HIS A 443 -33.65 -42.11 61.91
C HIS A 443 -33.68 -40.81 61.08
N ILE A 444 -34.77 -40.05 61.16
CA ILE A 444 -34.92 -38.74 60.51
C ILE A 444 -34.60 -37.63 61.52
N LYS A 445 -33.53 -36.86 61.32
CA LYS A 445 -33.32 -35.59 62.06
C LYS A 445 -34.15 -34.49 61.40
N THR A 446 -35.30 -34.18 61.98
CA THR A 446 -36.04 -32.96 61.64
C THR A 446 -35.27 -31.75 62.14
N VAL A 447 -34.75 -30.91 61.24
CA VAL A 447 -34.31 -29.55 61.60
C VAL A 447 -35.59 -28.72 61.72
N PRO A 448 -36.02 -28.28 62.91
CA PRO A 448 -37.25 -27.53 63.02
C PRO A 448 -37.00 -26.11 62.54
N SER A 449 -37.44 -25.78 61.34
CA SER A 449 -37.71 -24.39 60.97
C SER A 449 -39.03 -23.97 61.65
N LEU A 450 -38.96 -23.62 62.93
CA LEU A 450 -40.04 -22.90 63.64
C LEU A 450 -40.03 -21.42 63.18
N PRO A 451 -41.18 -20.69 63.20
CA PRO A 451 -42.33 -20.83 64.11
C PRO A 451 -43.68 -20.97 63.34
N SER A 452 -44.87 -21.32 63.85
CA SER A 452 -45.56 -21.08 65.13
C SER A 452 -46.89 -21.87 65.07
N THR A 453 -47.47 -22.30 66.21
CA THR A 453 -48.89 -22.70 66.40
C THR A 453 -49.50 -23.68 65.38
N LEU A 454 -49.64 -24.95 65.78
CA LEU A 454 -50.50 -25.94 65.10
C LEU A 454 -51.94 -25.42 65.00
N ILE A 455 -52.33 -24.95 63.82
CA ILE A 455 -53.73 -24.74 63.44
C ILE A 455 -54.19 -26.02 62.72
N PRO A 456 -55.20 -26.74 63.21
CA PRO A 456 -55.77 -27.88 62.49
C PRO A 456 -56.39 -27.39 61.17
N GLY A 457 -55.71 -27.65 60.04
CA GLY A 457 -56.25 -27.38 58.70
C GLY A 457 -55.32 -26.73 57.67
N SER A 458 -54.06 -26.37 57.99
CA SER A 458 -53.14 -25.77 57.00
C SER A 458 -52.20 -26.79 56.37
N ASN A 459 -52.05 -26.74 55.03
CA ASN A 459 -51.01 -27.43 54.29
C ASN A 459 -49.65 -27.11 54.91
N THR A 460 -48.92 -28.15 55.33
CA THR A 460 -47.62 -27.97 55.97
C THR A 460 -46.57 -28.57 55.05
N ALA A 461 -45.68 -27.72 54.54
CA ALA A 461 -44.50 -28.13 53.79
C ALA A 461 -43.27 -27.70 54.59
N TYR A 462 -42.37 -28.64 54.86
CA TYR A 462 -41.14 -28.36 55.59
C TYR A 462 -39.98 -29.15 54.99
N GLU A 463 -38.76 -28.64 55.18
CA GLU A 463 -37.54 -29.27 54.70
C GLU A 463 -36.86 -30.01 55.85
N ALA A 464 -36.39 -31.22 55.58
CA ALA A 464 -35.64 -32.04 56.52
C ALA A 464 -34.38 -32.57 55.84
N GLN A 465 -33.25 -32.51 56.54
CA GLN A 465 -32.00 -33.09 56.07
C GLN A 465 -31.79 -34.43 56.78
N LEU A 466 -31.60 -35.51 56.03
CA LEU A 466 -31.27 -36.80 56.62
C LEU A 466 -29.80 -36.84 57.07
N ASP A 467 -29.47 -37.77 57.97
CA ASP A 467 -28.09 -37.96 58.47
C ASP A 467 -27.09 -38.39 57.38
N ASP A 468 -27.57 -38.85 56.22
CA ASP A 468 -26.73 -39.18 55.04
C ASP A 468 -26.43 -37.97 54.14
N GLY A 469 -26.94 -36.78 54.48
CA GLY A 469 -26.72 -35.53 53.75
C GLY A 469 -27.75 -35.21 52.66
N ARG A 470 -28.72 -36.09 52.38
CA ARG A 470 -29.83 -35.80 51.46
C ARG A 470 -30.84 -34.82 52.06
N TRP A 471 -31.43 -33.99 51.20
CA TRP A 471 -32.47 -33.03 51.57
C TRP A 471 -33.84 -33.51 51.08
N LEU A 472 -34.79 -33.64 51.98
CA LEU A 472 -36.19 -33.95 51.67
C LEU A 472 -37.08 -32.74 51.94
N GLN A 473 -37.94 -32.41 50.99
CA GLN A 473 -39.08 -31.54 51.21
C GLN A 473 -40.32 -32.41 51.41
N ILE A 474 -40.92 -32.35 52.59
CA ILE A 474 -42.12 -33.12 52.92
C ILE A 474 -43.30 -32.18 52.84
N SER A 475 -44.26 -32.50 51.97
CA SER A 475 -45.49 -31.72 51.77
C SER A 475 -46.71 -32.58 52.06
N GLU A 476 -47.52 -32.15 53.02
CA GLU A 476 -48.76 -32.82 53.37
C GLU A 476 -49.96 -31.97 52.94
N ARG A 477 -50.90 -32.62 52.25
CA ARG A 477 -52.10 -31.95 51.73
C ARG A 477 -53.33 -32.80 51.92
N ARG A 478 -54.43 -32.20 52.36
CA ARG A 478 -55.74 -32.85 52.40
C ARG A 478 -56.30 -32.98 50.98
N THR A 479 -56.79 -34.16 50.63
CA THR A 479 -57.53 -34.39 49.38
C THR A 479 -58.97 -33.90 49.52
N LYS A 480 -59.64 -33.65 48.40
CA LYS A 480 -61.04 -33.14 48.38
C LYS A 480 -62.03 -34.08 49.07
N ASP A 481 -61.69 -35.36 49.15
CA ASP A 481 -62.51 -36.42 49.73
C ASP A 481 -62.23 -36.65 51.24
N GLY A 482 -61.51 -35.72 51.90
CA GLY A 482 -61.26 -35.77 53.35
C GLY A 482 -60.02 -36.58 53.77
N GLY A 483 -59.46 -37.37 52.85
CA GLY A 483 -58.17 -38.02 53.02
C GLY A 483 -56.98 -37.04 52.99
N PHE A 484 -55.77 -37.56 53.07
CA PHE A 484 -54.57 -36.73 52.90
C PHE A 484 -53.49 -37.47 52.12
N VAL A 485 -52.76 -36.71 51.32
CA VAL A 485 -51.60 -37.18 50.58
C VAL A 485 -50.36 -36.58 51.21
N SER A 486 -49.35 -37.41 51.41
CA SER A 486 -48.02 -36.98 51.83
C SER A 486 -47.03 -37.34 50.73
N VAL A 487 -46.27 -36.34 50.31
CA VAL A 487 -45.23 -36.48 49.29
C VAL A 487 -43.93 -36.01 49.89
N GLY A 488 -42.94 -36.91 49.96
CA GLY A 488 -41.58 -36.63 50.36
C GLY A 488 -40.67 -36.57 49.15
N THR A 489 -40.35 -35.36 48.71
CA THR A 489 -39.53 -35.10 47.53
C THR A 489 -38.06 -34.95 47.91
N ASP A 490 -37.15 -35.70 47.29
CA ASP A 490 -35.71 -35.44 47.42
C ASP A 490 -35.34 -34.18 46.63
N ILE A 491 -35.12 -33.08 47.33
CA ILE A 491 -34.73 -31.79 46.76
C ILE A 491 -33.21 -31.61 46.66
N THR A 492 -32.42 -32.64 46.95
CA THR A 492 -30.96 -32.62 46.73
C THR A 492 -30.59 -32.23 45.29
N PRO A 493 -31.20 -32.78 44.22
CA PRO A 493 -30.93 -32.32 42.85
C PRO A 493 -31.35 -30.87 42.60
N LEU A 494 -32.45 -30.40 43.21
CA LEU A 494 -32.93 -29.02 43.08
C LEU A 494 -31.96 -28.03 43.74
N LYS A 495 -31.48 -28.33 44.95
CA LYS A 495 -30.46 -27.51 45.64
C LYS A 495 -29.14 -27.48 44.88
N ARG A 496 -28.71 -28.60 44.28
CA ARG A 496 -27.56 -28.65 43.37
C ARG A 496 -27.79 -27.89 42.06
N GLN A 497 -29.03 -27.78 41.58
CA GLN A 497 -29.38 -27.02 40.38
C GLN A 497 -29.42 -25.51 40.66
N GLU A 498 -29.94 -25.11 41.82
CA GLU A 498 -29.92 -23.73 42.31
C GLU A 498 -28.48 -23.21 42.42
N GLU A 499 -27.58 -24.02 42.99
CA GLU A 499 -26.15 -23.70 43.07
C GLU A 499 -25.51 -23.61 41.66
N ARG A 500 -25.82 -24.54 40.76
CA ARG A 500 -25.38 -24.48 39.35
C ARG A 500 -25.92 -23.25 38.61
N LEU A 501 -27.16 -22.86 38.87
CA LEU A 501 -27.76 -21.66 38.26
C LEU A 501 -27.04 -20.40 38.73
N MET A 502 -26.80 -20.26 40.04
CA MET A 502 -26.01 -19.15 40.58
C MET A 502 -24.59 -19.12 40.00
N GLU A 503 -23.95 -20.28 39.82
CA GLU A 503 -22.65 -20.35 39.17
C GLU A 503 -22.73 -19.94 37.68
N SER A 504 -23.76 -20.36 36.95
CA SER A 504 -23.97 -19.99 35.56
C SER A 504 -24.26 -18.49 35.38
N GLU A 505 -25.04 -17.89 36.28
CA GLU A 505 -25.35 -16.46 36.28
C GLU A 505 -24.09 -15.63 36.54
N ARG A 506 -23.25 -16.05 37.49
CA ARG A 506 -21.94 -15.44 37.72
C ARG A 506 -21.05 -15.52 36.49
N ARG A 507 -21.00 -16.68 35.80
CA ARG A 507 -20.24 -16.84 34.55
C ARG A 507 -20.78 -15.96 33.42
N LEU A 508 -22.11 -15.83 33.30
CA LEU A 508 -22.74 -14.97 32.31
C LEU A 508 -22.43 -13.49 32.57
N MET A 509 -22.54 -13.03 33.82
CA MET A 509 -22.21 -11.65 34.19
C MET A 509 -20.74 -11.30 33.91
N ALA A 510 -19.80 -12.21 34.19
CA ALA A 510 -18.40 -12.05 33.82
C ALA A 510 -18.23 -11.93 32.30
N THR A 511 -18.89 -12.81 31.54
CA THR A 511 -18.82 -12.82 30.06
C THR A 511 -19.40 -11.54 29.46
N VAL A 512 -20.52 -11.03 29.97
CA VAL A 512 -21.14 -9.77 29.53
C VAL A 512 -20.23 -8.57 29.82
N SER A 513 -19.59 -8.54 30.99
CA SER A 513 -18.60 -7.51 31.34
C SER A 513 -17.41 -7.53 30.37
N ASP A 514 -16.88 -8.71 30.06
CA ASP A 514 -15.74 -8.86 29.14
C ASP A 514 -16.12 -8.49 27.69
N LEU A 515 -17.30 -8.90 27.23
CA LEU A 515 -17.85 -8.49 25.93
C LEU A 515 -18.02 -6.97 25.84
N ARG A 516 -18.52 -6.31 26.89
CA ARG A 516 -18.65 -4.85 26.93
C ARG A 516 -17.30 -4.15 26.83
N LYS A 517 -16.30 -4.61 27.57
CA LYS A 517 -14.93 -4.08 27.48
C LYS A 517 -14.35 -4.27 26.08
N SER A 518 -14.48 -5.48 25.53
CA SER A 518 -13.99 -5.79 24.18
C SER A 518 -14.66 -4.90 23.12
N ARG A 519 -15.99 -4.71 23.20
CA ARG A 519 -16.73 -3.83 22.30
C ARG A 519 -16.25 -2.37 22.39
N GLN A 520 -16.07 -1.84 23.60
CA GLN A 520 -15.54 -0.48 23.77
C GLN A 520 -14.13 -0.32 23.20
N THR A 521 -13.27 -1.32 23.39
CA THR A 521 -11.92 -1.30 22.78
C THR A 521 -11.99 -1.33 21.26
N LEU A 522 -12.88 -2.15 20.68
CA LEU A 522 -13.09 -2.22 19.23
C LEU A 522 -13.63 -0.90 18.67
N GLU A 523 -14.58 -0.25 19.34
CA GLU A 523 -15.11 1.06 18.95
C GLU A 523 -14.00 2.14 18.97
N MET A 524 -13.16 2.14 20.00
CA MET A 524 -12.01 3.06 20.08
C MET A 524 -10.97 2.81 18.98
N GLN A 525 -10.66 1.54 18.68
CA GLN A 525 -9.77 1.16 17.59
C GLN A 525 -10.35 1.55 16.22
N ALA A 526 -11.64 1.35 16.00
CA ALA A 526 -12.32 1.76 14.77
C ALA A 526 -12.20 3.28 14.55
N GLN A 527 -12.38 4.07 15.60
CA GLN A 527 -12.27 5.52 15.51
C GLN A 527 -10.83 5.98 15.20
N GLN A 528 -9.83 5.36 15.83
CA GLN A 528 -8.41 5.62 15.51
C GLN A 528 -8.05 5.24 14.07
N LEU A 529 -8.60 4.14 13.56
CA LEU A 529 -8.39 3.72 12.17
C LEU A 529 -8.98 4.72 11.18
N VAL A 530 -10.14 5.30 11.47
CA VAL A 530 -10.75 6.35 10.62
C VAL A 530 -9.88 7.61 10.62
N GLU A 531 -9.44 8.09 11.78
CA GLU A 531 -8.57 9.29 11.85
C GLU A 531 -7.24 9.07 11.12
N LEU A 532 -6.64 7.88 11.26
CA LEU A 532 -5.41 7.53 10.57
C LEU A 532 -5.62 7.43 9.05
N ALA A 533 -6.75 6.89 8.61
CA ALA A 533 -7.09 6.80 7.19
C ALA A 533 -7.27 8.19 6.57
N ASP A 534 -7.93 9.13 7.26
CA ASP A 534 -8.10 10.51 6.80
C ASP A 534 -6.75 11.24 6.71
N LYS A 535 -5.89 11.12 7.72
CA LYS A 535 -4.52 11.67 7.68
C LYS A 535 -3.72 11.07 6.52
N TYR A 536 -3.80 9.77 6.32
CA TYR A 536 -3.12 9.09 5.22
C TYR A 536 -3.64 9.55 3.85
N ALA A 537 -4.96 9.74 3.70
CA ALA A 537 -5.56 10.24 2.46
C ALA A 537 -5.11 11.67 2.14
N GLN A 538 -5.01 12.54 3.15
CA GLN A 538 -4.53 13.91 2.99
C GLN A 538 -3.06 13.95 2.55
N GLU A 539 -2.18 13.22 3.23
CA GLU A 539 -0.76 13.14 2.87
C GLU A 539 -0.55 12.53 1.49
N LYS A 540 -1.33 11.49 1.15
CA LYS A 540 -1.32 10.89 -0.19
C LYS A 540 -1.70 11.92 -1.26
N THR A 541 -2.75 12.71 -1.02
CA THR A 541 -3.18 13.76 -1.95
C THR A 541 -2.10 14.83 -2.12
N ASN A 542 -1.45 15.26 -1.04
CA ASN A 542 -0.33 16.20 -1.10
C ASN A 542 0.85 15.65 -1.93
N ALA A 543 1.22 14.38 -1.70
CA ALA A 543 2.29 13.71 -2.42
C ALA A 543 1.95 13.53 -3.91
N GLU A 544 0.72 13.17 -4.25
CA GLU A 544 0.24 13.04 -5.64
C GLU A 544 0.26 14.38 -6.36
N ASN A 545 -0.18 15.47 -5.71
CA ASN A 545 -0.12 16.81 -6.27
C ASN A 545 1.33 17.27 -6.53
N ALA A 546 2.25 17.02 -5.59
CA ALA A 546 3.66 17.33 -5.76
C ALA A 546 4.30 16.52 -6.91
N ASN A 547 3.99 15.22 -6.99
CA ASN A 547 4.49 14.36 -8.05
C ASN A 547 3.95 14.75 -9.43
N ARG A 548 2.68 15.16 -9.50
CA ARG A 548 2.07 15.69 -10.72
C ARG A 548 2.72 16.98 -11.17
N ALA A 549 2.92 17.94 -10.26
CA ALA A 549 3.62 19.20 -10.57
C ALA A 549 5.05 18.94 -11.10
N LYS A 550 5.78 18.00 -10.47
CA LYS A 550 7.10 17.57 -10.94
C LYS A 550 7.06 16.94 -12.33
N SER A 551 6.05 16.12 -12.61
CA SER A 551 5.87 15.49 -13.92
C SER A 551 5.53 16.50 -15.01
N GLU A 552 4.62 17.44 -14.74
CA GLU A 552 4.27 18.54 -15.64
C GLU A 552 5.49 19.42 -15.94
N PHE A 553 6.31 19.72 -14.92
CA PHE A 553 7.57 20.43 -15.11
C PHE A 553 8.56 19.70 -15.99
N LEU A 554 8.82 18.41 -15.74
CA LEU A 554 9.75 17.63 -16.57
C LEU A 554 9.29 17.55 -18.03
N ALA A 555 7.98 17.44 -18.25
CA ALA A 555 7.40 17.48 -19.60
C ALA A 555 7.64 18.84 -20.28
N ASN A 556 7.40 19.95 -19.57
CA ASN A 556 7.61 21.29 -20.08
C ASN A 556 9.09 21.56 -20.38
N ILE A 557 10.00 21.18 -19.47
CA ILE A 557 11.45 21.28 -19.70
C ILE A 557 11.88 20.46 -20.90
N SER A 558 11.39 19.22 -21.05
CA SER A 558 11.70 18.41 -22.22
C SER A 558 11.30 19.12 -23.52
N HIS A 559 10.14 19.78 -23.53
CA HIS A 559 9.69 20.56 -24.68
C HIS A 559 10.56 21.81 -24.95
N GLU A 560 10.92 22.54 -23.90
CA GLU A 560 11.78 23.74 -23.95
C GLU A 560 13.21 23.42 -24.38
N LEU A 561 13.74 22.24 -24.06
CA LEU A 561 15.06 21.78 -24.53
C LEU A 561 15.01 21.28 -25.98
N ARG A 562 13.97 20.54 -26.35
CA ARG A 562 13.87 19.90 -27.68
C ARG A 562 13.73 20.93 -28.80
N THR A 563 12.99 22.01 -28.58
CA THR A 563 12.72 23.02 -29.62
C THR A 563 13.99 23.72 -30.14
N PRO A 564 14.85 24.33 -29.29
CA PRO A 564 16.10 24.93 -29.73
C PRO A 564 17.10 23.88 -30.24
N LEU A 565 17.13 22.69 -29.65
CA LEU A 565 18.00 21.61 -30.13
C LEU A 565 17.64 21.18 -31.56
N ASN A 566 16.35 21.03 -31.87
CA ASN A 566 15.88 20.73 -33.22
C ASN A 566 16.20 21.85 -34.21
N ALA A 567 16.17 23.12 -33.78
CA ALA A 567 16.60 24.24 -34.61
C ALA A 567 18.10 24.16 -34.91
N ILE A 568 18.95 23.91 -33.90
CA ILE A 568 20.39 23.73 -34.07
C ILE A 568 20.69 22.59 -35.05
N ILE A 569 20.06 21.43 -34.86
CA ILE A 569 20.25 20.26 -35.74
C ILE A 569 19.73 20.55 -37.14
N GLY A 570 18.55 21.16 -37.28
CA GLY A 570 17.93 21.44 -38.57
C GLY A 570 18.74 22.45 -39.41
N PHE A 571 19.14 23.57 -38.80
CA PHE A 571 19.95 24.58 -39.48
C PHE A 571 21.36 24.06 -39.82
N SER A 572 21.98 23.27 -38.93
CA SER A 572 23.28 22.67 -39.23
C SER A 572 23.20 21.59 -40.33
N ASP A 573 22.14 20.79 -40.39
CA ASP A 573 21.90 19.81 -41.47
C ASP A 573 21.65 20.49 -42.83
N ILE A 574 20.91 21.61 -42.86
CA ILE A 574 20.70 22.40 -44.08
C ILE A 574 22.02 22.99 -44.60
N MET A 575 22.89 23.43 -43.70
CA MET A 575 24.23 23.92 -44.02
C MET A 575 25.13 22.79 -44.53
N ASP A 576 25.14 21.63 -43.87
CA ASP A 576 25.94 20.46 -44.23
C ASP A 576 25.57 19.91 -45.61
N LYS A 577 24.27 19.85 -45.92
CA LYS A 577 23.75 19.42 -47.23
C LYS A 577 23.94 20.43 -48.36
N ALA A 578 24.48 21.62 -48.07
CA ALA A 578 24.68 22.68 -49.05
C ALA A 578 23.39 23.00 -49.86
N MET A 579 22.21 22.95 -49.23
CA MET A 579 20.89 23.09 -49.89
C MET A 579 20.69 24.40 -50.66
N PHE A 580 21.47 25.45 -50.35
CA PHE A 580 21.43 26.75 -51.01
C PHE A 580 22.74 27.06 -51.77
N GLY A 581 23.55 26.04 -52.07
CA GLY A 581 24.85 26.16 -52.73
C GLY A 581 26.03 26.09 -51.76
N PRO A 582 27.26 26.41 -52.21
CA PRO A 582 28.44 26.37 -51.35
C PRO A 582 28.33 27.35 -50.17
N ILE A 583 29.00 27.01 -49.06
CA ILE A 583 29.03 27.83 -47.85
C ILE A 583 29.56 29.23 -48.18
N GLY A 584 28.78 30.27 -47.83
CA GLY A 584 29.04 31.66 -48.21
C GLY A 584 27.80 32.48 -48.61
N SER A 585 26.63 31.84 -48.81
CA SER A 585 25.37 32.56 -49.02
C SER A 585 24.90 33.31 -47.76
N GLU A 586 24.20 34.42 -47.93
CA GLU A 586 23.68 35.26 -46.84
C GLU A 586 22.73 34.48 -45.90
N ARG A 587 21.98 33.50 -46.42
CA ARG A 587 21.11 32.62 -45.63
C ARG A 587 21.88 31.73 -44.64
N TYR A 588 23.11 31.32 -44.99
CA TYR A 588 23.93 30.55 -44.07
C TYR A 588 24.43 31.38 -42.89
N ALA A 589 24.63 32.69 -43.08
CA ALA A 589 24.96 33.58 -41.97
C ALA A 589 23.78 33.74 -40.99
N GLU A 590 22.55 33.79 -41.50
CA GLU A 590 21.32 33.78 -40.69
C GLU A 590 21.20 32.47 -39.88
N TYR A 591 21.39 31.31 -40.52
CA TYR A 591 21.38 30.01 -39.83
C TYR A 591 22.48 29.87 -38.78
N CYS A 592 23.69 30.37 -39.04
CA CYS A 592 24.75 30.43 -38.03
C CYS A 592 24.32 31.24 -36.80
N ARG A 593 23.63 32.37 -37.02
CA ARG A 593 23.12 33.22 -35.93
C ARG A 593 22.00 32.49 -35.17
N ASP A 594 21.06 31.87 -35.86
CA ASP A 594 19.98 31.08 -35.24
C ASP A 594 20.52 29.90 -34.41
N ILE A 595 21.55 29.21 -34.90
CA ILE A 595 22.25 28.13 -34.17
C ILE A 595 22.90 28.69 -32.91
N TYR A 596 23.62 29.81 -33.02
CA TYR A 596 24.27 30.45 -31.88
C TYR A 596 23.26 30.89 -30.82
N GLU A 597 22.22 31.61 -31.22
CA GLU A 597 21.15 32.07 -30.32
C GLU A 597 20.43 30.91 -29.65
N SER A 598 20.12 29.84 -30.40
CA SER A 598 19.48 28.63 -29.87
C SER A 598 20.41 27.90 -28.88
N GLY A 599 21.71 27.87 -29.15
CA GLY A 599 22.71 27.25 -28.26
C GLY A 599 22.90 28.03 -26.96
N THR A 600 22.99 29.36 -27.04
CA THR A 600 23.05 30.23 -25.85
C THR A 600 21.77 30.12 -25.02
N TYR A 601 20.60 30.10 -25.66
CA TYR A 601 19.32 29.88 -24.98
C TYR A 601 19.30 28.55 -24.22
N LEU A 602 19.71 27.45 -24.87
CA LEU A 602 19.76 26.13 -24.26
C LEU A 602 20.68 26.09 -23.03
N LEU A 603 21.84 26.73 -23.10
CA LEU A 603 22.78 26.82 -21.98
C LEU A 603 22.17 27.56 -20.78
N ASN A 604 21.45 28.66 -21.02
CA ASN A 604 20.77 29.40 -19.97
C ASN A 604 19.67 28.56 -19.30
N VAL A 605 18.86 27.84 -20.09
CA VAL A 605 17.83 26.94 -19.55
C VAL A 605 18.46 25.83 -18.69
N ILE A 606 19.59 25.25 -19.13
CA ILE A 606 20.30 24.22 -18.36
C ILE A 606 20.82 24.80 -17.04
N ASN A 607 21.41 25.99 -17.05
CA ASN A 607 21.89 26.64 -15.83
C ASN A 607 20.74 26.93 -14.87
N ASP A 608 19.60 27.44 -15.36
CA ASP A 608 18.40 27.67 -14.54
C ASP A 608 17.91 26.38 -13.86
N ILE A 609 17.91 25.25 -14.59
CA ILE A 609 17.53 23.94 -14.04
C ILE A 609 18.53 23.48 -12.97
N LEU A 610 19.83 23.66 -13.21
CA LEU A 610 20.89 23.29 -12.26
C LEU A 610 20.81 24.11 -10.98
N ASP A 611 20.58 25.42 -11.10
CA ASP A 611 20.41 26.30 -9.95
C ASP A 611 19.16 25.90 -9.16
N MET A 612 18.02 25.69 -9.82
CA MET A 612 16.81 25.20 -9.15
C MET A 612 17.03 23.85 -8.45
N SER A 613 17.74 22.91 -9.09
CA SER A 613 18.03 21.61 -8.50
C SER A 613 18.95 21.70 -7.28
N LYS A 614 19.90 22.64 -7.25
CA LYS A 614 20.77 22.88 -6.08
C LYS A 614 19.98 23.50 -4.93
N ILE A 615 19.08 24.43 -5.24
CA ILE A 615 18.17 25.06 -4.28
C ILE A 615 17.29 24.00 -3.60
N GLU A 616 16.61 23.15 -4.37
CA GLU A 616 15.74 22.11 -3.81
C GLU A 616 16.48 21.07 -2.96
N ALA A 617 17.70 20.72 -3.38
CA ALA A 617 18.53 19.79 -2.63
C ALA A 617 19.11 20.40 -1.34
N GLY A 618 18.89 21.71 -1.10
CA GLY A 618 19.50 22.45 0.01
C GLY A 618 21.03 22.52 -0.09
N ARG A 619 21.58 22.42 -1.31
CA ARG A 619 23.03 22.36 -1.59
C ARG A 619 23.57 23.68 -2.18
N MET A 620 22.80 24.76 -2.11
CA MET A 620 23.24 26.06 -2.58
C MET A 620 23.96 26.79 -1.44
N ASP A 621 25.28 26.85 -1.50
CA ASP A 621 26.08 27.61 -0.53
C ASP A 621 25.90 29.11 -0.79
N MET A 622 25.52 29.87 0.24
CA MET A 622 25.39 31.33 0.19
C MET A 622 26.55 32.02 0.88
N SER A 623 27.17 32.98 0.20
CA SER A 623 28.23 33.81 0.76
C SER A 623 27.65 35.17 1.15
N MET A 624 27.17 35.26 2.39
CA MET A 624 26.63 36.52 2.92
C MET A 624 27.78 37.50 3.22
N THR A 625 27.81 38.61 2.50
CA THR A 625 28.81 39.67 2.68
C THR A 625 28.14 41.03 2.65
N PRO A 626 28.56 42.01 3.45
CA PRO A 626 28.07 43.38 3.34
C PRO A 626 28.57 44.00 2.02
N PHE A 627 27.68 44.61 1.26
CA PHE A 627 28.02 45.37 0.05
C PHE A 627 27.03 46.52 -0.17
N ASP A 628 27.49 47.53 -0.91
CA ASP A 628 26.66 48.65 -1.37
C ASP A 628 25.71 48.17 -2.49
N ALA A 629 24.41 48.22 -2.24
CA ALA A 629 23.37 47.78 -3.16
C ALA A 629 23.35 48.61 -4.46
N GLN A 630 23.69 49.90 -4.38
CA GLN A 630 23.69 50.80 -5.53
C GLN A 630 24.64 50.28 -6.62
N SER A 631 25.86 49.88 -6.23
CA SER A 631 26.84 49.33 -7.16
C SER A 631 26.34 48.12 -7.97
N VAL A 632 25.58 47.22 -7.35
CA VAL A 632 25.07 46.00 -8.00
C VAL A 632 23.85 46.28 -8.86
N ILE A 633 22.99 47.20 -8.42
CA ILE A 633 21.84 47.68 -9.21
C ILE A 633 22.33 48.35 -10.50
N GLU A 634 23.33 49.22 -10.41
CA GLU A 634 23.93 49.87 -11.59
C GLU A 634 24.53 48.84 -12.57
N GLU A 635 25.21 47.80 -12.07
CA GLU A 635 25.69 46.69 -12.90
C GLU A 635 24.55 45.97 -13.63
N ALA A 636 23.45 45.68 -12.93
CA ALA A 636 22.30 44.98 -13.51
C ALA A 636 21.60 45.85 -14.58
N VAL A 637 21.34 47.12 -14.28
CA VAL A 637 20.74 48.08 -15.22
C VAL A 637 21.60 48.25 -16.47
N ARG A 638 22.93 48.26 -16.34
CA ARG A 638 23.85 48.39 -17.48
C ARG A 638 23.75 47.22 -18.46
N ILE A 639 23.59 46.00 -17.97
CA ILE A 639 23.43 44.79 -18.80
C ILE A 639 22.12 44.86 -19.59
N ILE A 640 21.08 45.39 -18.96
CA ILE A 640 19.71 45.39 -19.46
C ILE A 640 19.43 46.57 -20.42
N ARG A 641 20.30 47.58 -20.43
CA ARG A 641 20.16 48.79 -21.26
C ARG A 641 20.06 48.51 -22.76
N ALA A 642 20.85 47.60 -23.29
CA ALA A 642 20.83 47.27 -24.72
C ALA A 642 19.49 46.61 -25.14
N PRO A 643 19.02 45.55 -24.47
CA PRO A 643 17.69 44.99 -24.72
C PRO A 643 16.54 45.99 -24.56
N ALA A 644 16.62 46.91 -23.59
CA ALA A 644 15.61 47.96 -23.40
C ALA A 644 15.57 48.94 -24.59
N GLN A 645 16.75 49.33 -25.07
CA GLN A 645 16.88 50.27 -26.18
C GLN A 645 16.43 49.69 -27.53
N GLU A 646 16.57 48.37 -27.74
CA GLU A 646 16.02 47.69 -28.93
C GLU A 646 14.48 47.81 -29.03
N LYS A 647 13.79 47.97 -27.89
CA LYS A 647 12.33 48.15 -27.80
C LYS A 647 11.89 49.60 -27.49
N ASP A 648 12.83 50.55 -27.48
CA ASP A 648 12.59 51.93 -27.02
C ASP A 648 11.90 52.01 -25.63
N ILE A 649 12.24 51.11 -24.71
CA ILE A 649 11.70 51.11 -23.34
C ILE A 649 12.52 52.05 -22.46
N GLU A 650 11.86 52.96 -21.75
CA GLU A 650 12.49 53.85 -20.77
C GLU A 650 12.77 53.09 -19.46
N VAL A 651 14.04 53.06 -19.03
CA VAL A 651 14.44 52.42 -17.77
C VAL A 651 14.88 53.48 -16.77
N THR A 652 14.10 53.67 -15.70
CA THR A 652 14.38 54.63 -14.62
C THR A 652 14.85 53.89 -13.37
N CYS A 653 15.83 54.46 -12.66
CA CYS A 653 16.43 53.84 -11.48
C CYS A 653 16.56 54.88 -10.36
N GLU A 654 15.93 54.63 -9.23
CA GLU A 654 15.97 55.45 -8.02
C GLU A 654 16.49 54.59 -6.86
N VAL A 655 17.67 54.92 -6.33
CA VAL A 655 18.28 54.20 -5.21
C VAL A 655 18.54 55.20 -4.09
N GLU A 656 18.17 54.83 -2.86
CA GLU A 656 18.50 55.61 -1.66
C GLU A 656 20.03 55.61 -1.40
N ASP A 657 20.60 56.79 -1.14
CA ASP A 657 22.04 56.94 -0.89
C ASP A 657 22.49 56.15 0.35
N GLY A 658 23.55 55.34 0.20
CA GLY A 658 24.17 54.60 1.32
C GLY A 658 23.44 53.33 1.75
N LEU A 659 22.70 52.70 0.83
CA LEU A 659 22.00 51.43 1.08
C LEU A 659 22.97 50.23 1.12
N ASP A 660 23.53 49.96 2.30
CA ASP A 660 24.35 48.76 2.56
C ASP A 660 23.48 47.56 2.95
N ILE A 661 23.67 46.42 2.28
CA ILE A 661 22.92 45.17 2.53
C ILE A 661 23.89 44.04 2.83
N THR A 662 23.55 43.20 3.81
CA THR A 662 24.26 41.93 4.08
C THR A 662 23.56 40.78 3.38
N ALA A 663 24.04 40.42 2.18
CA ALA A 663 23.41 39.42 1.32
C ALA A 663 24.46 38.68 0.47
N ASP A 664 24.04 37.66 -0.28
CA ASP A 664 24.90 37.07 -1.32
C ASP A 664 24.86 37.99 -2.55
N ARG A 665 26.00 38.64 -2.83
CA ARG A 665 26.12 39.62 -3.94
C ARG A 665 25.75 39.01 -5.30
N ARG A 666 26.06 37.72 -5.53
CA ARG A 666 25.77 37.03 -6.80
C ARG A 666 24.27 36.72 -6.89
N ALA A 667 23.68 36.19 -5.82
CA ALA A 667 22.25 35.91 -5.75
C ALA A 667 21.42 37.19 -5.90
N PHE A 668 21.83 38.29 -5.25
CA PHE A 668 21.18 39.60 -5.37
C PHE A 668 21.20 40.10 -6.82
N LYS A 669 22.36 40.03 -7.49
CA LYS A 669 22.46 40.39 -8.91
C LYS A 669 21.59 39.49 -9.80
N GLN A 670 21.54 38.20 -9.53
CA GLN A 670 20.72 37.23 -10.26
C GLN A 670 19.23 37.57 -10.15
N VAL A 671 18.76 37.88 -8.93
CA VAL A 671 17.38 38.32 -8.66
C VAL A 671 17.04 39.55 -9.49
N LEU A 672 17.90 40.59 -9.46
CA LEU A 672 17.69 41.81 -10.22
C LEU A 672 17.63 41.57 -11.73
N LEU A 673 18.55 40.78 -12.27
CA LEU A 673 18.57 40.44 -13.69
C LEU A 673 17.31 39.69 -14.12
N ASN A 674 16.83 38.75 -13.30
CA ASN A 674 15.60 38.01 -13.58
C ASN A 674 14.37 38.93 -13.58
N LEU A 675 14.27 39.87 -12.63
CA LEU A 675 13.15 40.80 -12.55
C LEU A 675 13.18 41.85 -13.66
N LEU A 676 14.33 42.48 -13.90
CA LEU A 676 14.48 43.50 -14.95
C LEU A 676 14.31 42.92 -16.37
N SER A 677 14.87 41.73 -16.61
CA SER A 677 14.70 41.03 -17.90
C SER A 677 13.23 40.69 -18.13
N ASN A 678 12.51 40.23 -17.11
CA ASN A 678 11.06 40.00 -17.21
C ASN A 678 10.30 41.31 -17.49
N GLY A 679 10.64 42.39 -16.79
CA GLY A 679 10.02 43.72 -17.01
C GLY A 679 10.12 44.15 -18.47
N ILE A 680 11.30 44.07 -19.09
CA ILE A 680 11.49 44.44 -20.51
C ILE A 680 10.89 43.43 -21.47
N LYS A 681 10.94 42.14 -21.14
CA LYS A 681 10.40 41.08 -21.98
C LYS A 681 8.89 41.27 -22.18
N PHE A 682 8.15 41.60 -21.12
CA PHE A 682 6.69 41.66 -21.10
C PHE A 682 6.11 43.08 -21.23
N THR A 683 6.97 44.09 -21.31
CA THR A 683 6.58 45.45 -21.67
C THR A 683 6.58 45.62 -23.20
N PRO A 684 5.50 46.17 -23.79
CA PRO A 684 5.47 46.55 -25.20
C PRO A 684 6.50 47.63 -25.55
N ASP A 685 6.73 47.84 -26.84
CA ASP A 685 7.61 48.90 -27.33
C ASP A 685 7.13 50.29 -26.83
N HIS A 686 8.06 51.18 -26.50
CA HIS A 686 7.79 52.50 -25.90
C HIS A 686 7.19 52.50 -24.49
N GLY A 687 7.25 51.39 -23.75
CA GLY A 687 6.85 51.35 -22.34
C GLY A 687 7.92 51.88 -21.37
N GLU A 688 7.62 51.78 -20.08
CA GLU A 688 8.50 52.16 -18.96
C GLU A 688 8.73 50.96 -18.02
N VAL A 689 9.98 50.81 -17.55
CA VAL A 689 10.37 49.94 -16.43
C VAL A 689 11.12 50.77 -15.37
N ARG A 690 10.61 50.79 -14.15
CA ARG A 690 11.16 51.54 -13.03
C ARG A 690 11.72 50.61 -11.97
N LEU A 691 12.94 50.85 -11.53
CA LEU A 691 13.54 50.22 -10.35
C LEU A 691 13.64 51.24 -9.22
N LYS A 692 13.13 50.89 -8.04
CA LYS A 692 13.23 51.69 -6.82
C LYS A 692 13.82 50.86 -5.69
N ALA A 693 14.82 51.38 -4.99
CA ALA A 693 15.42 50.75 -3.81
C ALA A 693 15.41 51.71 -2.63
N THR A 694 14.79 51.30 -1.52
CA THR A 694 14.59 52.12 -0.31
C THR A 694 14.69 51.28 0.95
N THR A 695 14.98 51.91 2.07
CA THR A 695 15.00 51.30 3.40
C THR A 695 13.62 51.44 4.07
N ALA A 696 13.07 50.32 4.57
CA ALA A 696 11.81 50.32 5.31
C ALA A 696 11.84 49.28 6.43
N ASP A 697 11.49 49.68 7.66
CA ASP A 697 11.31 48.79 8.82
C ASP A 697 12.48 47.82 9.12
N GLY A 698 13.73 48.24 8.86
CA GLY A 698 14.92 47.40 9.06
C GLY A 698 15.25 46.46 7.89
N PHE A 699 14.50 46.55 6.79
CA PHE A 699 14.72 45.82 5.56
C PHE A 699 15.07 46.76 4.40
N ALA A 700 15.92 46.31 3.49
CA ALA A 700 16.06 46.88 2.17
C ALA A 700 14.90 46.40 1.29
N ARG A 701 14.08 47.32 0.80
CA ARG A 701 12.95 47.06 -0.11
C ARG A 701 13.34 47.47 -1.52
N ILE A 702 13.29 46.52 -2.44
CA ILE A 702 13.55 46.73 -3.87
C ILE A 702 12.26 46.47 -4.64
N GLU A 703 11.89 47.38 -5.52
CA GLU A 703 10.69 47.32 -6.35
C GLU A 703 11.06 47.47 -7.82
N VAL A 704 10.59 46.53 -8.65
CA VAL A 704 10.68 46.61 -10.11
C VAL A 704 9.26 46.71 -10.65
N THR A 705 8.93 47.84 -11.24
CA THR A 705 7.60 48.14 -11.81
C THR A 705 7.70 48.26 -13.31
N ASP A 706 6.88 47.51 -14.03
CA ASP A 706 6.72 47.59 -15.47
C ASP A 706 5.31 48.06 -15.86
N THR A 707 5.19 48.65 -17.04
CA THR A 707 3.92 49.07 -17.66
C THR A 707 3.40 48.05 -18.68
N GLY A 708 3.79 46.78 -18.51
CA GLY A 708 3.53 45.72 -19.45
C GLY A 708 2.12 45.13 -19.40
N ILE A 709 1.98 43.91 -19.94
CA ILE A 709 0.69 43.24 -20.12
C ILE A 709 -0.06 42.92 -18.81
N GLY A 710 0.63 42.94 -17.66
CA GLY A 710 0.08 42.54 -16.37
C GLY A 710 -0.30 41.05 -16.27
N ILE A 711 -0.64 40.62 -15.05
CA ILE A 711 -0.89 39.24 -14.66
C ILE A 711 -2.24 39.18 -13.95
N ARG A 712 -3.07 38.17 -14.28
CA ARG A 712 -4.35 37.95 -13.59
C ARG A 712 -4.11 37.49 -12.16
N LYS A 713 -4.96 37.93 -11.23
CA LYS A 713 -4.86 37.56 -9.80
C LYS A 713 -4.79 36.05 -9.54
N SER A 714 -5.54 35.25 -10.31
CA SER A 714 -5.51 33.78 -10.23
C SER A 714 -4.16 33.17 -10.66
N ASP A 715 -3.42 33.87 -11.51
CA ASP A 715 -2.16 33.41 -12.07
C ASP A 715 -0.98 33.86 -11.18
N VAL A 716 -1.11 34.98 -10.45
CA VAL A 716 -0.10 35.46 -9.48
C VAL A 716 0.17 34.44 -8.37
N GLU A 717 -0.89 33.89 -7.74
CA GLU A 717 -0.75 32.85 -6.69
C GLU A 717 -0.11 31.56 -7.21
N ARG A 718 -0.18 31.32 -8.52
CA ARG A 718 0.35 30.12 -9.17
C ARG A 718 1.81 30.31 -9.58
N LEU A 719 2.18 31.45 -10.16
CA LEU A 719 3.56 31.79 -10.57
C LEU A 719 4.54 31.85 -9.39
N ALA A 720 4.01 32.06 -8.20
CA ALA A 720 4.70 32.03 -6.92
C ALA A 720 5.15 30.62 -6.48
N LYS A 721 4.57 29.56 -7.06
CA LYS A 721 4.89 28.17 -6.68
C LYS A 721 6.01 27.60 -7.57
N PRO A 722 6.91 26.77 -7.01
CA PRO A 722 7.89 26.04 -7.81
C PRO A 722 7.19 25.25 -8.93
N PHE A 723 7.80 25.18 -10.10
CA PHE A 723 7.38 24.32 -11.22
C PHE A 723 6.07 24.70 -11.94
N VAL A 724 5.46 25.83 -11.59
CA VAL A 724 4.21 26.27 -12.21
C VAL A 724 4.48 27.35 -13.25
N GLN A 725 4.48 26.95 -14.52
CA GLN A 725 4.45 27.89 -15.63
C GLN A 725 2.99 28.15 -16.03
N VAL A 726 2.59 29.41 -16.13
CA VAL A 726 1.26 29.77 -16.63
C VAL A 726 1.31 29.82 -18.15
N GLU A 727 0.67 28.85 -18.81
CA GLU A 727 0.43 28.91 -20.26
C GLU A 727 -0.61 30.00 -20.56
N ASN A 728 -0.17 31.15 -21.04
CA ASN A 728 -1.04 32.19 -21.60
C ASN A 728 -0.74 32.34 -23.09
N GLN A 729 -1.68 32.92 -23.85
CA GLN A 729 -1.48 33.23 -25.28
C GLN A 729 -0.21 34.05 -25.56
N PHE A 730 0.33 34.74 -24.55
CA PHE A 730 1.54 35.56 -24.59
C PHE A 730 2.86 34.80 -24.33
N THR A 731 2.84 33.64 -23.66
CA THR A 731 4.05 32.81 -23.49
C THR A 731 4.39 32.03 -24.76
N LYS A 732 3.44 31.85 -25.69
CA LYS A 732 3.70 31.29 -27.03
C LYS A 732 4.57 32.19 -27.91
N THR A 733 4.55 33.50 -27.68
CA THR A 733 5.28 34.48 -28.50
C THR A 733 6.67 34.81 -27.97
N HIS A 734 6.96 34.57 -26.69
CA HIS A 734 8.24 34.93 -26.09
C HIS A 734 8.95 33.76 -25.39
N LYS A 735 9.97 33.19 -26.05
CA LYS A 735 10.83 32.10 -25.53
C LYS A 735 11.47 32.46 -24.18
N GLY A 736 11.47 31.55 -23.21
CA GLY A 736 12.07 31.73 -21.88
C GLY A 736 11.88 30.50 -20.99
N SER A 737 12.83 30.21 -20.10
CA SER A 737 12.82 29.02 -19.21
C SER A 737 11.62 28.96 -18.26
N GLY A 738 10.96 30.10 -18.00
CA GLY A 738 9.86 30.21 -17.04
C GLY A 738 10.28 30.03 -15.57
N LEU A 739 11.56 29.75 -15.32
CA LEU A 739 12.12 29.47 -13.99
C LEU A 739 12.62 30.72 -13.26
N GLY A 740 12.92 31.81 -13.98
CA GLY A 740 13.59 32.98 -13.41
C GLY A 740 12.89 33.61 -12.20
N LEU A 741 11.55 33.64 -12.18
CA LEU A 741 10.78 34.19 -11.05
C LEU A 741 10.81 33.26 -9.83
N ALA A 742 10.72 31.94 -10.05
CA ALA A 742 10.83 30.95 -8.98
C ALA A 742 12.25 30.95 -8.37
N ILE A 743 13.28 31.01 -9.21
CA ILE A 743 14.68 31.14 -8.78
C ILE A 743 14.84 32.43 -7.96
N ALA A 744 14.33 33.57 -8.45
CA ALA A 744 14.44 34.83 -7.74
C ALA A 744 13.79 34.75 -6.34
N ARG A 745 12.57 34.19 -6.24
CA ARG A 745 11.90 33.98 -4.96
C ARG A 745 12.73 33.09 -4.02
N SER A 746 13.18 31.92 -4.47
CA SER A 746 13.94 31.01 -3.62
C SER A 746 15.27 31.60 -3.16
N LEU A 747 15.94 32.38 -4.02
CA LEU A 747 17.15 33.12 -3.64
C LEU A 747 16.87 34.18 -2.58
N ILE A 748 15.73 34.89 -2.65
CA ILE A 748 15.32 35.86 -1.63
C ILE A 748 14.98 35.17 -0.31
N GLU A 749 14.20 34.09 -0.35
CA GLU A 749 13.77 33.34 0.83
C GLU A 749 14.97 32.72 1.58
N MET A 750 15.94 32.16 0.87
CA MET A 750 17.18 31.65 1.48
C MET A 750 18.05 32.75 2.12
N GLN A 751 17.86 34.01 1.73
CA GLN A 751 18.51 35.18 2.34
C GLN A 751 17.67 35.79 3.49
N GLY A 752 16.58 35.14 3.91
CA GLY A 752 15.69 35.62 4.97
C GLY A 752 14.76 36.76 4.55
N GLY A 753 14.57 36.93 3.23
CA GLY A 753 13.69 37.93 2.65
C GLY A 753 12.32 37.41 2.26
N ALA A 754 11.47 38.32 1.75
CA ALA A 754 10.17 37.98 1.18
C ALA A 754 9.95 38.66 -0.17
N MET A 755 9.17 38.03 -1.06
CA MET A 755 8.82 38.55 -2.39
C MET A 755 7.30 38.65 -2.56
N MET A 756 6.85 39.80 -3.05
CA MET A 756 5.45 40.13 -3.35
C MET A 756 5.30 40.56 -4.81
N ILE A 757 4.14 40.24 -5.40
CA ILE A 757 3.82 40.57 -6.78
C ILE A 757 2.43 41.20 -6.79
N ASP A 758 2.36 42.45 -7.20
CA ASP A 758 1.12 43.19 -7.43
C ASP A 758 0.99 43.46 -8.93
N SER A 759 -0.10 43.00 -9.53
CA SER A 759 -0.27 43.08 -10.98
C SER A 759 -1.73 43.25 -11.37
N VAL A 760 -1.96 44.06 -12.40
CA VAL A 760 -3.28 44.28 -12.97
C VAL A 760 -3.19 44.10 -14.49
N PRO A 761 -3.99 43.19 -15.09
CA PRO A 761 -3.97 42.97 -16.54
C PRO A 761 -4.14 44.28 -17.32
N GLY A 762 -3.22 44.55 -18.24
CA GLY A 762 -3.19 45.74 -19.10
C GLY A 762 -2.67 47.02 -18.45
N GLN A 763 -2.27 46.99 -17.18
CA GLN A 763 -1.69 48.16 -16.48
C GLN A 763 -0.22 47.95 -16.08
N GLY A 764 0.23 46.70 -16.01
CA GLY A 764 1.61 46.35 -15.68
C GLY A 764 1.75 45.48 -14.44
N THR A 765 3.00 45.28 -14.01
CA THR A 765 3.35 44.46 -12.84
C THR A 765 4.38 45.16 -11.98
N THR A 766 4.16 45.15 -10.67
CA THR A 766 5.14 45.53 -9.66
C THR A 766 5.57 44.28 -8.91
N VAL A 767 6.86 43.95 -9.01
CA VAL A 767 7.48 42.91 -8.20
C VAL A 767 8.36 43.58 -7.15
N SER A 768 8.03 43.36 -5.88
CA SER A 768 8.78 43.91 -4.75
C SER A 768 9.37 42.80 -3.90
N PHE A 769 10.59 42.99 -3.41
CA PHE A 769 11.18 42.08 -2.43
C PHE A 769 11.91 42.82 -1.32
N THR A 770 12.00 42.17 -0.16
CA THR A 770 12.67 42.68 1.03
C THR A 770 13.85 41.78 1.40
N LEU A 771 14.95 42.39 1.85
CA LEU A 771 16.10 41.69 2.44
C LEU A 771 16.48 42.37 3.76
N PRO A 772 16.87 41.62 4.80
CA PRO A 772 17.29 42.20 6.06
C PRO A 772 18.60 43.00 5.90
N LEU A 773 18.69 44.20 6.50
CA LEU A 773 19.91 45.03 6.45
C LEU A 773 21.06 44.39 7.26
N THR A 774 20.72 43.73 8.36
CA THR A 774 21.63 42.99 9.25
C THR A 774 21.00 41.64 9.64
N GLN A 775 21.82 40.58 9.77
CA GLN A 775 21.34 39.23 10.10
C GLN A 775 20.66 39.12 11.49
N ASP A 776 20.87 40.08 12.39
CA ASP A 776 20.25 40.12 13.71
C ASP A 776 18.75 40.50 13.69
N ALA A 777 18.25 41.01 12.56
CA ALA A 777 16.83 41.39 12.41
C ALA A 777 15.87 40.19 12.20
N VAL A 778 16.39 38.97 12.07
CA VAL A 778 15.60 37.73 11.84
C VAL A 778 15.01 37.16 13.15
N ALA A 779 15.33 37.73 14.31
CA ALA A 779 14.98 37.20 15.64
C ALA A 779 13.97 38.04 16.48
N ALA A 780 13.19 38.94 15.86
CA ALA A 780 12.19 39.75 16.58
C ALA A 780 10.75 39.35 16.25
#